data_AF-R9P548-F1
#
_entry.id   AF-R9P548-F1
#
_cell.length_a   1.000
_cell.length_b   1.000
_cell.length_c   1.000
_cell.angle_alpha   90.00
_cell.angle_beta   90.00
_cell.angle_gamma   90.00
#
_symmetry.space_group_name_H-M   'P 1'
#
loop_
_entity.id
_entity.type
_entity.pdbx_description
1 polymer ?
#
loop_
_entity_poly.entity_id
_entity_poly.type
_entity_poly.pdbx_seq_one_letter_code
_entity_poly.pdbx_strand_id
1 'polypeptide(L)'
;MLPFARSWDHRLKHESEPSYAASERLTPLANVEEGRVLSFYRGTCCTKDLSLSAPPSIQTTATPLLLNCGVDLPTSNILTSQCSAKMLEAEGDAIVYRYDNELLRLEAWGPNAIRVRSTRLPDFPSESWGICAQPPSASVQVKAIAASKGGAASDGLELTNGEIKASLSARGKVVIYNTSTGSVLLEEYSRNRDDPRDPNCSALLIDARDFIPIIGGDYKLRARFQTQHPNEKIFGMGQYQHGHLDLMGVDLELAHRNSQASVPFFQSSRGYGFLWNNPAVGRATFGKNVITFEAECTKVLDYWIVAGQTPCEIQRAYAQVVGKPPMMPEWGLGFMQSKLRYQTQDELLSVARKYKALDIPLGVIICDFFHWRRQGDWTFDPTYWPDPKGMVDELKRIGVELMVSIWPTVDKRSSNYEPFKESGHLIRTERGARTQFDFLGDCCIVDFTNPAARQHVWSIARKSYHDLGIKLFWLDEAEPEYLKYDFDHFRYHNGPMLAVGNEYPRSYARCFYEGQLSSGQSEVVNLIRCAWIGSQRYGALLWSGDIASSWLSMRAQLVAGLSVSIAGIPWWNSDIGGFHGGDPADPAFCELLVRWFQWGAFCPVMRLHGDREPRQPKPDAARNDPDYCQSGADNEIWSYGEDNFVILRKYVLIREALRDYTKHAMRIASEHGDPIMRTLFYEFPSDPVAWEIQDQYMYGDKYLVCPILTPNSTHRSVYFPLGAEWARVSFDDGVLTTSKDILQGGQNVRAEAPIEDMPVFQRL
;
A
#
# COMPACT_ATOMS: atom_id res chain seq x y z
N MET A 1 -21.66 -18.78 -38.66
CA MET A 1 -21.64 -19.61 -37.43
C MET A 1 -21.60 -18.64 -36.26
N LEU A 2 -22.63 -18.69 -35.41
CA LEU A 2 -22.96 -17.74 -34.35
C LEU A 2 -21.90 -17.69 -33.22
N PRO A 3 -21.61 -16.52 -32.61
CA PRO A 3 -21.01 -16.46 -31.29
C PRO A 3 -22.08 -16.17 -30.22
N PHE A 4 -21.94 -16.88 -29.11
CA PHE A 4 -22.76 -16.79 -27.90
C PHE A 4 -22.55 -15.46 -27.18
N ALA A 5 -23.63 -14.70 -27.00
CA ALA A 5 -23.76 -13.70 -25.95
C ALA A 5 -24.41 -14.37 -24.73
N ARG A 6 -23.80 -14.26 -23.54
CA ARG A 6 -24.44 -14.65 -22.28
C ARG A 6 -25.03 -13.41 -21.62
N SER A 7 -26.34 -13.23 -21.81
CA SER A 7 -27.20 -12.41 -20.96
C SER A 7 -27.54 -13.21 -19.71
N TRP A 8 -27.33 -12.62 -18.53
CA TRP A 8 -27.96 -13.08 -17.30
C TRP A 8 -29.32 -12.37 -17.21
N ASP A 9 -30.40 -13.13 -17.34
CA ASP A 9 -31.77 -12.66 -17.11
C ASP A 9 -32.44 -13.59 -16.09
N HIS A 10 -32.93 -12.97 -15.02
CA HIS A 10 -33.60 -13.62 -13.90
C HIS A 10 -35.06 -13.94 -14.29
N ARG A 11 -35.50 -15.18 -14.06
CA ARG A 11 -36.93 -15.47 -13.84
C ARG A 11 -37.15 -16.07 -12.47
N LEU A 12 -37.79 -15.28 -11.63
CA LEU A 12 -38.49 -15.70 -10.43
C LEU A 12 -39.70 -16.58 -10.80
N LYS A 13 -39.85 -17.71 -10.10
CA LYS A 13 -41.17 -18.22 -9.67
C LYS A 13 -41.04 -18.79 -8.25
N HIS A 14 -42.01 -18.40 -7.43
CA HIS A 14 -42.27 -18.76 -6.04
C HIS A 14 -42.17 -20.26 -5.74
N GLU A 15 -41.73 -20.62 -4.52
CA GLU A 15 -42.61 -21.00 -3.40
C GLU A 15 -41.82 -21.48 -2.15
N SER A 16 -42.39 -21.16 -0.99
CA SER A 16 -42.24 -21.78 0.35
C SER A 16 -40.93 -21.65 1.17
N GLU A 17 -41.03 -20.81 2.21
CA GLU A 17 -40.47 -20.91 3.57
C GLU A 17 -40.43 -22.36 4.16
N PRO A 18 -39.54 -22.68 5.13
CA PRO A 18 -39.67 -22.18 6.51
C PRO A 18 -38.41 -21.89 7.34
N SER A 19 -38.65 -21.01 8.32
CA SER A 19 -38.00 -20.75 9.61
C SER A 19 -36.92 -21.72 10.13
N TYR A 20 -35.85 -21.17 10.72
CA TYR A 20 -35.24 -21.73 11.94
C TYR A 20 -34.71 -20.63 12.87
N ALA A 21 -35.16 -20.71 14.13
CA ALA A 21 -34.67 -19.94 15.25
C ALA A 21 -33.89 -20.85 16.21
N ALA A 22 -32.92 -20.23 16.88
CA ALA A 22 -32.42 -20.48 18.24
C ALA A 22 -31.62 -21.75 18.61
N SER A 23 -30.48 -21.43 19.26
CA SER A 23 -29.79 -22.10 20.39
C SER A 23 -29.02 -23.41 20.09
N GLU A 24 -27.91 -23.75 20.75
CA GLU A 24 -27.49 -23.49 22.13
C GLU A 24 -25.98 -23.77 22.33
N ARG A 25 -25.44 -23.27 23.45
CA ARG A 25 -24.05 -23.39 23.93
C ARG A 25 -23.69 -24.83 24.35
N LEU A 26 -22.43 -25.25 24.19
CA LEU A 26 -21.81 -26.25 25.07
C LEU A 26 -20.30 -25.99 25.27
N THR A 27 -19.91 -25.85 26.54
CA THR A 27 -18.53 -25.92 27.07
C THR A 27 -18.33 -27.26 27.80
N PRO A 28 -17.07 -27.67 28.08
CA PRO A 28 -16.65 -29.07 28.10
C PRO A 28 -16.61 -29.70 29.51
N LEU A 29 -16.57 -31.03 29.54
CA LEU A 29 -16.24 -31.81 30.73
C LEU A 29 -15.01 -32.69 30.49
N ALA A 30 -14.19 -32.76 31.52
CA ALA A 30 -12.91 -33.42 31.60
C ALA A 30 -13.02 -34.86 32.15
N ASN A 31 -11.86 -35.53 32.08
CA ASN A 31 -11.27 -36.47 33.05
C ASN A 31 -11.23 -37.99 32.75
N VAL A 32 -9.97 -38.49 32.84
CA VAL A 32 -9.51 -39.69 33.61
C VAL A 32 -9.70 -41.05 32.89
N GLU A 33 -8.77 -42.01 32.80
CA GLU A 33 -7.49 -42.34 33.46
C GLU A 33 -6.70 -43.41 32.65
N GLU A 34 -5.37 -43.43 32.85
CA GLU A 34 -4.41 -44.56 32.96
C GLU A 34 -4.47 -45.87 32.14
N GLY A 35 -3.28 -46.34 31.68
CA GLY A 35 -2.94 -47.77 31.75
C GLY A 35 -1.98 -48.41 30.72
N ARG A 36 -0.66 -48.35 31.01
CA ARG A 36 0.40 -49.39 30.86
C ARG A 36 0.77 -50.05 29.50
N VAL A 37 2.03 -49.77 29.11
CA VAL A 37 3.20 -50.67 28.89
C VAL A 37 2.99 -52.04 28.22
N LEU A 38 3.69 -52.28 27.10
CA LEU A 38 4.57 -53.45 26.88
C LEU A 38 5.43 -53.32 25.61
N SER A 39 6.72 -53.59 25.77
CA SER A 39 7.77 -53.72 24.77
C SER A 39 8.02 -55.20 24.44
N PHE A 40 8.30 -55.57 23.19
CA PHE A 40 9.04 -56.79 22.83
C PHE A 40 9.72 -56.69 21.44
N TYR A 41 11.04 -56.51 21.47
CA TYR A 41 12.14 -57.26 20.83
C TYR A 41 12.05 -57.95 19.42
N ARG A 42 13.13 -57.67 18.65
CA ARG A 42 14.07 -58.59 17.90
C ARG A 42 13.87 -58.88 16.39
N GLY A 43 14.98 -58.74 15.65
CA GLY A 43 15.30 -59.39 14.37
C GLY A 43 16.50 -58.75 13.66
N THR A 44 17.75 -59.01 14.06
CA THR A 44 18.75 -59.93 13.45
C THR A 44 19.42 -59.51 12.15
N CYS A 45 20.75 -59.68 12.18
CA CYS A 45 21.81 -59.35 11.22
C CYS A 45 22.04 -60.47 10.20
N CYS A 46 22.46 -60.16 8.97
CA CYS A 46 23.44 -60.94 8.19
C CYS A 46 23.94 -60.19 6.94
N THR A 47 25.23 -60.36 6.68
CA THR A 47 26.09 -59.85 5.61
C THR A 47 26.09 -60.73 4.35
N LYS A 48 26.41 -60.16 3.18
CA LYS A 48 27.39 -60.72 2.20
C LYS A 48 27.62 -59.84 0.95
N ASP A 49 28.90 -59.56 0.73
CA ASP A 49 29.73 -59.38 -0.48
C ASP A 49 29.09 -59.36 -1.89
N LEU A 50 29.53 -58.40 -2.74
CA LEU A 50 30.55 -58.65 -3.79
C LEU A 50 30.88 -57.38 -4.61
N SER A 51 32.17 -57.30 -4.94
CA SER A 51 32.94 -56.36 -5.77
C SER A 51 32.46 -56.15 -7.22
N LEU A 52 32.85 -55.03 -7.85
CA LEU A 52 33.36 -55.00 -9.26
C LEU A 52 34.02 -53.64 -9.63
N SER A 53 35.35 -53.71 -9.84
CA SER A 53 36.26 -53.06 -10.79
C SER A 53 35.97 -51.71 -11.49
N ALA A 54 37.00 -50.85 -11.50
CA ALA A 54 37.24 -49.73 -12.41
C ALA A 54 38.08 -50.14 -13.65
N PRO A 55 38.06 -49.34 -14.75
CA PRO A 55 39.21 -49.22 -15.65
C PRO A 55 39.41 -47.75 -16.16
N PRO A 56 40.37 -47.43 -17.06
CA PRO A 56 41.68 -46.87 -16.68
C PRO A 56 42.00 -45.49 -17.31
N SER A 57 43.13 -44.93 -16.88
CA SER A 57 43.77 -43.69 -17.29
C SER A 57 44.33 -43.70 -18.72
N ILE A 58 44.19 -42.57 -19.42
CA ILE A 58 44.87 -42.27 -20.69
C ILE A 58 45.91 -41.17 -20.44
N GLN A 59 47.17 -41.49 -20.73
CA GLN A 59 48.28 -40.55 -20.84
C GLN A 59 48.15 -39.74 -22.13
N THR A 60 48.37 -38.43 -22.07
CA THR A 60 48.86 -37.67 -23.22
C THR A 60 49.99 -36.75 -22.80
N THR A 61 51.07 -36.86 -23.56
CA THR A 61 52.33 -36.15 -23.51
C THR A 61 52.20 -34.79 -24.20
N ALA A 62 52.75 -33.73 -23.62
CA ALA A 62 52.99 -32.48 -24.32
C ALA A 62 54.39 -31.94 -23.94
N THR A 63 55.25 -31.90 -24.94
CA THR A 63 56.60 -31.31 -24.94
C THR A 63 56.49 -29.78 -25.02
N PRO A 64 57.37 -29.00 -24.37
CA PRO A 64 57.28 -27.54 -24.36
C PRO A 64 58.02 -26.91 -25.54
N LEU A 65 57.43 -25.85 -26.12
CA LEU A 65 58.11 -24.92 -27.01
C LEU A 65 58.49 -23.67 -26.20
N LEU A 66 59.79 -23.53 -25.98
CA LEU A 66 60.46 -22.34 -25.47
C LEU A 66 60.46 -21.24 -26.53
N LEU A 67 60.05 -20.03 -26.15
CA LEU A 67 60.51 -18.79 -26.77
C LEU A 67 60.80 -17.78 -25.67
N ASN A 68 62.10 -17.58 -25.46
CA ASN A 68 62.73 -16.58 -24.62
C ASN A 68 62.46 -15.17 -25.16
N CYS A 69 62.10 -14.23 -24.29
CA CYS A 69 62.52 -12.84 -24.35
C CYS A 69 62.56 -12.33 -22.91
N GLY A 70 63.78 -12.21 -22.37
CA GLY A 70 64.01 -11.74 -21.01
C GLY A 70 63.88 -10.22 -20.88
N VAL A 71 63.44 -9.79 -19.69
CA VAL A 71 63.82 -8.52 -19.09
C VAL A 71 63.96 -8.75 -17.59
N ASP A 72 65.16 -8.54 -17.07
CA ASP A 72 65.49 -8.54 -15.64
C ASP A 72 64.79 -7.39 -14.90
N LEU A 73 64.12 -7.69 -13.79
CA LEU A 73 63.82 -6.71 -12.73
C LEU A 73 63.96 -7.35 -11.34
N PRO A 74 64.42 -6.59 -10.33
CA PRO A 74 65.16 -7.10 -9.19
C PRO A 74 64.28 -7.70 -8.08
N THR A 75 64.88 -8.64 -7.35
CA THR A 75 64.41 -9.17 -6.07
C THR A 75 64.12 -8.06 -5.06
N SER A 76 62.86 -7.86 -4.70
CA SER A 76 62.47 -7.21 -3.45
C SER A 76 61.55 -8.14 -2.67
N ASN A 77 62.00 -8.52 -1.47
CA ASN A 77 61.19 -9.18 -0.45
C ASN A 77 59.91 -8.38 -0.21
N ILE A 78 58.77 -8.90 -0.69
CA ILE A 78 57.46 -8.50 -0.19
C ILE A 78 57.01 -9.62 0.74
N LEU A 79 57.10 -9.32 2.03
CA LEU A 79 56.39 -10.02 3.09
C LEU A 79 54.94 -10.23 2.64
N THR A 80 54.57 -11.48 2.42
CA THR A 80 53.19 -11.92 2.30
C THR A 80 52.48 -11.61 3.62
N SER A 81 51.90 -10.41 3.76
CA SER A 81 50.81 -10.22 4.71
C SER A 81 49.61 -10.95 4.11
N GLN A 82 49.39 -12.18 4.54
CA GLN A 82 48.10 -12.84 4.39
C GLN A 82 47.07 -11.95 5.10
N CYS A 83 46.37 -11.08 4.35
CA CYS A 83 45.14 -10.48 4.80
C CYS A 83 44.12 -11.60 4.96
N SER A 84 44.01 -12.18 6.16
CA SER A 84 42.80 -12.91 6.52
C SER A 84 41.68 -11.88 6.58
N ALA A 85 40.84 -11.80 5.54
CA ALA A 85 39.61 -11.00 5.60
C ALA A 85 38.81 -11.44 6.84
N LYS A 86 38.45 -10.50 7.72
CA LYS A 86 37.67 -10.86 8.90
C LYS A 86 36.25 -11.10 8.44
N MET A 87 35.62 -12.17 8.92
CA MET A 87 34.19 -12.43 8.64
C MET A 87 33.28 -11.32 9.15
N LEU A 88 33.72 -10.55 10.17
CA LEU A 88 33.03 -9.41 10.74
C LEU A 88 33.94 -8.18 10.72
N GLU A 89 33.43 -7.08 10.17
CA GLU A 89 34.16 -5.83 10.03
C GLU A 89 33.28 -4.65 10.47
N ALA A 90 33.91 -3.68 11.16
CA ALA A 90 33.29 -2.40 11.46
C ALA A 90 33.73 -1.40 10.39
N GLU A 91 32.79 -0.75 9.73
CA GLU A 91 33.02 0.18 8.63
C GLU A 91 32.31 1.51 8.92
N GLY A 92 32.96 2.39 9.70
CA GLY A 92 32.37 3.66 10.11
C GLY A 92 31.06 3.46 10.87
N ASP A 93 29.97 3.92 10.27
CA ASP A 93 28.61 3.81 10.82
C ASP A 93 27.88 2.51 10.43
N ALA A 94 28.65 1.47 10.08
CA ALA A 94 28.13 0.18 9.67
C ALA A 94 28.92 -0.99 10.28
N ILE A 95 28.26 -2.14 10.36
CA ILE A 95 28.88 -3.44 10.59
C ILE A 95 28.59 -4.35 9.39
N VAL A 96 29.61 -5.07 8.95
CA VAL A 96 29.59 -5.90 7.76
C VAL A 96 29.95 -7.33 8.12
N TYR A 97 29.21 -8.29 7.56
CA TYR A 97 29.46 -9.71 7.65
C TYR A 97 29.68 -10.29 6.25
N ARG A 98 30.76 -11.08 6.12
CA ARG A 98 31.11 -11.81 4.89
C ARG A 98 31.36 -13.27 5.22
N TYR A 99 30.58 -14.16 4.61
CA TYR A 99 30.76 -15.59 4.75
C TYR A 99 30.29 -16.34 3.49
N ASP A 100 31.15 -17.20 2.97
CA ASP A 100 30.96 -17.87 1.68
C ASP A 100 30.66 -16.85 0.57
N ASN A 101 29.44 -16.85 0.03
CA ASN A 101 28.97 -15.87 -0.95
C ASN A 101 27.97 -14.84 -0.39
N GLU A 102 27.72 -14.78 0.92
CA GLU A 102 26.88 -13.76 1.53
C GLU A 102 27.67 -12.50 1.91
N LEU A 103 27.13 -11.34 1.51
CA LEU A 103 27.49 -10.02 2.00
C LEU A 103 26.28 -9.42 2.75
N LEU A 104 26.41 -9.24 4.06
CA LEU A 104 25.42 -8.61 4.93
C LEU A 104 25.99 -7.30 5.50
N ARG A 105 25.18 -6.23 5.49
CA ARG A 105 25.52 -4.92 6.02
C ARG A 105 24.37 -4.37 6.87
N LEU A 106 24.68 -3.96 8.09
CA LEU A 106 23.79 -3.21 8.97
C LEU A 106 24.40 -1.83 9.17
N GLU A 107 23.67 -0.78 8.81
CA GLU A 107 24.19 0.59 8.83
C GLU A 107 23.17 1.56 9.43
N ALA A 108 23.66 2.56 10.15
CA ALA A 108 22.82 3.62 10.68
C ALA A 108 22.20 4.42 9.53
N TRP A 109 20.88 4.62 9.55
CA TRP A 109 20.16 5.27 8.43
C TRP A 109 19.06 6.20 8.95
N GLY A 110 19.46 7.38 9.42
CA GLY A 110 18.60 8.31 10.15
C GLY A 110 18.64 8.10 11.67
N PRO A 111 18.03 9.00 12.46
CA PRO A 111 17.96 8.86 13.92
C PRO A 111 17.22 7.58 14.31
N ASN A 112 17.74 6.85 15.31
CA ASN A 112 17.09 5.66 15.88
C ASN A 112 16.76 4.55 14.87
N ALA A 113 17.45 4.51 13.72
CA ALA A 113 17.12 3.60 12.64
C ALA A 113 18.33 2.91 12.02
N ILE A 114 18.11 1.69 11.51
CA ILE A 114 19.12 0.85 10.88
C ILE A 114 18.56 0.35 9.55
N ARG A 115 19.35 0.47 8.47
CA ARG A 115 19.10 -0.23 7.22
C ARG A 115 19.90 -1.53 7.22
N VAL A 116 19.24 -2.62 6.85
CA VAL A 116 19.84 -3.95 6.81
C VAL A 116 19.74 -4.48 5.38
N ARG A 117 20.89 -4.77 4.78
CA ARG A 117 21.00 -5.31 3.43
C ARG A 117 21.78 -6.60 3.42
N SER A 118 21.29 -7.62 2.73
CA SER A 118 22.04 -8.85 2.43
C SER A 118 21.95 -9.20 0.95
N THR A 119 23.03 -9.66 0.34
CA THR A 119 23.05 -10.17 -1.03
C THR A 119 23.98 -11.37 -1.14
N ARG A 120 23.75 -12.19 -2.17
CA ARG A 120 24.65 -13.27 -2.61
C ARG A 120 25.44 -12.90 -3.88
N LEU A 121 25.30 -11.65 -4.34
CA LEU A 121 26.08 -11.07 -5.42
C LEU A 121 27.43 -10.55 -4.90
N PRO A 122 28.41 -10.28 -5.79
CA PRO A 122 29.71 -9.73 -5.39
C PRO A 122 29.60 -8.41 -4.62
N ASP A 123 28.64 -7.56 -5.00
CA ASP A 123 28.38 -6.25 -4.43
C ASP A 123 26.87 -5.98 -4.29
N PHE A 124 26.51 -5.03 -3.43
CA PHE A 124 25.12 -4.60 -3.32
C PHE A 124 24.62 -3.94 -4.62
N PRO A 125 23.37 -4.22 -5.05
CA PRO A 125 22.73 -3.44 -6.09
C PRO A 125 22.68 -1.94 -5.72
N SER A 126 22.73 -1.08 -6.74
CA SER A 126 22.75 0.38 -6.58
C SER A 126 21.38 0.97 -6.19
N GLU A 127 20.32 0.24 -6.46
CA GLU A 127 18.93 0.63 -6.28
C GLU A 127 18.61 0.80 -4.79
N SER A 128 18.00 1.94 -4.44
CA SER A 128 17.46 2.20 -3.10
C SER A 128 15.94 2.25 -3.06
N TRP A 129 15.29 1.97 -4.20
CA TRP A 129 13.85 1.72 -4.28
C TRP A 129 13.01 2.87 -3.69
N GLY A 130 12.27 2.59 -2.60
CA GLY A 130 11.38 3.54 -1.94
C GLY A 130 12.11 4.58 -1.09
N ILE A 131 13.28 4.20 -0.54
CA ILE A 131 14.17 5.07 0.24
C ILE A 131 14.79 6.11 -0.68
N CYS A 132 14.57 7.40 -0.38
CA CYS A 132 15.08 8.52 -1.19
C CYS A 132 15.98 9.48 -0.42
N ALA A 133 16.14 9.30 0.88
CA ALA A 133 17.00 10.13 1.72
C ALA A 133 17.70 9.30 2.80
N GLN A 134 18.83 9.81 3.25
CA GLN A 134 19.56 9.31 4.42
C GLN A 134 19.70 10.48 5.41
N PRO A 135 18.71 10.69 6.29
CA PRO A 135 18.82 11.71 7.33
C PRO A 135 20.06 11.45 8.21
N PRO A 136 20.66 12.49 8.81
CA PRO A 136 21.78 12.30 9.72
C PRO A 136 21.41 11.37 10.87
N SER A 137 22.28 10.40 11.15
CA SER A 137 22.13 9.50 12.30
C SER A 137 22.31 10.24 13.63
N ALA A 138 21.86 9.63 14.73
CA ALA A 138 21.89 10.26 16.04
C ALA A 138 23.31 10.24 16.64
N SER A 139 23.67 9.15 17.31
CA SER A 139 25.03 8.87 17.76
C SER A 139 25.34 7.42 17.48
N VAL A 140 26.27 7.18 16.58
CA VAL A 140 26.61 5.83 16.12
C VAL A 140 27.81 5.32 16.90
N GLN A 141 27.67 4.13 17.47
CA GLN A 141 28.75 3.45 18.19
C GLN A 141 28.81 1.99 17.75
N VAL A 142 30.01 1.56 17.35
CA VAL A 142 30.30 0.16 17.05
C VAL A 142 31.23 -0.41 18.09
N LYS A 143 30.88 -1.56 18.67
CA LYS A 143 31.74 -2.25 19.64
C LYS A 143 31.72 -3.76 19.43
N ALA A 144 32.83 -4.41 19.79
CA ALA A 144 32.89 -5.86 19.84
C ALA A 144 32.13 -6.38 21.07
N ILE A 145 31.42 -7.49 20.89
CA ILE A 145 30.81 -8.26 21.98
C ILE A 145 31.52 -9.62 22.10
N ALA A 146 31.88 -9.97 23.33
CA ALA A 146 32.47 -11.26 23.66
C ALA A 146 31.42 -12.18 24.26
N ALA A 147 31.52 -13.48 23.98
CA ALA A 147 30.67 -14.49 24.58
C ALA A 147 30.72 -14.42 26.14
N SER A 148 29.57 -14.42 26.80
CA SER A 148 29.52 -14.55 28.26
C SER A 148 29.95 -15.96 28.67
N LYS A 149 30.79 -16.07 29.70
CA LYS A 149 31.15 -17.36 30.32
C LYS A 149 29.91 -17.94 31.02
N GLY A 150 29.10 -18.70 30.28
CA GLY A 150 27.86 -19.29 30.82
C GLY A 150 26.82 -19.78 29.81
N GLY A 151 26.97 -19.44 28.52
CA GLY A 151 26.11 -19.97 27.45
C GLY A 151 24.87 -19.11 27.19
N ALA A 152 24.96 -18.26 26.16
CA ALA A 152 23.84 -17.67 25.40
C ALA A 152 24.36 -16.72 24.29
N ALA A 153 25.49 -16.06 24.51
CA ALA A 153 26.05 -15.08 23.56
C ALA A 153 27.21 -15.68 22.75
N SER A 154 27.19 -15.54 21.43
CA SER A 154 28.36 -15.72 20.57
C SER A 154 29.11 -14.41 20.38
N ASP A 155 30.41 -14.49 20.09
CA ASP A 155 31.23 -13.33 19.75
C ASP A 155 30.63 -12.61 18.54
N GLY A 156 30.78 -11.28 18.46
CA GLY A 156 30.11 -10.50 17.41
C GLY A 156 30.42 -9.01 17.46
N LEU A 157 29.64 -8.23 16.71
CA LEU A 157 29.64 -6.77 16.73
C LEU A 157 28.26 -6.24 17.15
N GLU A 158 28.24 -5.12 17.86
CA GLU A 158 27.04 -4.34 18.12
C GLU A 158 27.17 -2.96 17.47
N LEU A 159 26.12 -2.54 16.75
CA LEU A 159 25.93 -1.19 16.23
C LEU A 159 24.78 -0.53 17.00
N THR A 160 25.09 0.53 17.74
CA THR A 160 24.10 1.38 18.43
C THR A 160 23.92 2.66 17.64
N ASN A 161 22.68 3.08 17.39
CA ASN A 161 22.33 4.37 16.79
C ASN A 161 21.18 5.00 17.57
N GLY A 162 21.48 5.86 18.54
CA GLY A 162 20.46 6.45 19.41
C GLY A 162 19.68 5.37 20.18
N GLU A 163 18.35 5.31 19.98
CA GLU A 163 17.45 4.39 20.70
C GLU A 163 17.39 2.96 20.15
N ILE A 164 18.09 2.68 19.05
CA ILE A 164 18.12 1.35 18.43
C ILE A 164 19.53 0.76 18.48
N LYS A 165 19.62 -0.54 18.71
CA LYS A 165 20.88 -1.30 18.66
C LYS A 165 20.69 -2.60 17.93
N ALA A 166 21.57 -2.92 16.99
CA ALA A 166 21.66 -4.24 16.38
C ALA A 166 22.89 -4.99 16.88
N SER A 167 22.71 -6.26 17.24
CA SER A 167 23.80 -7.23 17.41
C SER A 167 23.90 -8.12 16.17
N LEU A 168 25.13 -8.41 15.78
CA LEU A 168 25.49 -9.29 14.68
C LEU A 168 26.49 -10.32 15.18
N SER A 169 26.07 -11.58 15.24
CA SER A 169 26.94 -12.66 15.71
C SER A 169 28.03 -13.01 14.69
N ALA A 170 29.08 -13.70 15.16
CA ALA A 170 30.13 -14.27 14.31
C ALA A 170 29.61 -15.32 13.31
N ARG A 171 28.37 -15.79 13.49
CA ARG A 171 27.65 -16.68 12.56
C ARG A 171 26.59 -15.94 11.74
N GLY A 172 26.60 -14.61 11.75
CA GLY A 172 25.75 -13.80 10.89
C GLY A 172 24.29 -13.68 11.34
N LYS A 173 23.95 -14.00 12.60
CA LYS A 173 22.60 -13.81 13.14
C LYS A 173 22.41 -12.37 13.61
N VAL A 174 21.29 -11.76 13.23
CA VAL A 174 20.91 -10.40 13.60
C VAL A 174 19.84 -10.40 14.70
N VAL A 175 20.05 -9.58 15.73
CA VAL A 175 19.04 -9.24 16.73
C VAL A 175 19.03 -7.74 16.96
N ILE A 176 17.84 -7.14 16.99
CA ILE A 176 17.64 -5.69 17.10
C ILE A 176 16.86 -5.39 18.37
N TYR A 177 17.35 -4.42 19.13
CA TYR A 177 16.87 -4.04 20.44
C TYR A 177 16.50 -2.57 20.49
N ASN A 178 15.54 -2.25 21.35
CA ASN A 178 15.39 -0.89 21.87
C ASN A 178 16.42 -0.70 22.98
N THR A 179 17.25 0.34 22.90
CA THR A 179 18.31 0.57 23.89
C THR A 179 17.77 1.06 25.23
N SER A 180 16.68 1.81 25.20
CA SER A 180 16.08 2.45 26.38
C SER A 180 15.39 1.41 27.27
N THR A 181 14.72 0.42 26.67
CA THR A 181 14.02 -0.66 27.41
C THR A 181 14.84 -1.95 27.51
N GLY A 182 15.83 -2.13 26.63
CA GLY A 182 16.57 -3.40 26.48
C GLY A 182 15.75 -4.52 25.82
N SER A 183 14.51 -4.25 25.37
CA SER A 183 13.64 -5.25 24.76
C SER A 183 14.11 -5.61 23.35
N VAL A 184 13.94 -6.88 22.97
CA VAL A 184 14.11 -7.32 21.58
C VAL A 184 12.93 -6.79 20.76
N LEU A 185 13.24 -6.04 19.70
CA LEU A 185 12.28 -5.54 18.72
C LEU A 185 12.12 -6.53 17.58
N LEU A 186 13.24 -7.03 17.05
CA LEU A 186 13.28 -7.96 15.92
C LEU A 186 14.40 -8.97 16.16
N GLU A 187 14.10 -10.26 16.08
CA GLU A 187 15.10 -11.33 16.08
C GLU A 187 14.94 -12.16 14.83
N GLU A 188 16.04 -12.47 14.15
CA GLU A 188 16.00 -13.44 13.07
C GLU A 188 15.56 -14.83 13.54
N TYR A 189 14.66 -15.44 12.76
CA TYR A 189 14.23 -16.83 12.96
C TYR A 189 15.22 -17.75 12.24
N SER A 190 16.24 -18.21 12.96
CA SER A 190 17.09 -19.33 12.53
C SER A 190 16.78 -20.57 13.37
N ARG A 191 16.68 -21.73 12.71
CA ARG A 191 16.54 -23.06 13.32
C ARG A 191 17.49 -24.03 12.59
N ASN A 192 18.78 -23.74 12.67
CA ASN A 192 19.86 -24.54 12.08
C ASN A 192 20.94 -24.88 13.14
N ARG A 193 22.05 -25.51 12.74
CA ARG A 193 23.14 -25.95 13.65
C ARG A 193 24.44 -25.17 13.47
N ASP A 194 24.40 -24.01 12.82
CA ASP A 194 25.60 -23.23 12.49
C ASP A 194 26.25 -22.59 13.73
N ASP A 195 25.43 -22.25 14.73
CA ASP A 195 25.88 -21.88 16.07
C ASP A 195 25.26 -22.83 17.13
N PRO A 196 25.97 -23.90 17.54
CA PRO A 196 25.50 -24.79 18.60
C PRO A 196 25.28 -24.13 19.96
N ARG A 197 25.72 -22.87 20.13
CA ARG A 197 25.52 -22.08 21.36
C ARG A 197 24.28 -21.20 21.31
N ASP A 198 23.65 -21.03 20.14
CA ASP A 198 22.38 -20.32 20.03
C ASP A 198 21.29 -21.14 20.73
N PRO A 199 20.50 -20.56 21.66
CA PRO A 199 19.39 -21.27 22.29
C PRO A 199 18.34 -21.79 21.29
N ASN A 200 18.30 -21.24 20.08
CA ASN A 200 17.42 -21.66 18.99
C ASN A 200 18.05 -22.72 18.06
N CYS A 201 19.27 -23.19 18.35
CA CYS A 201 19.94 -24.23 17.58
C CYS A 201 19.02 -25.45 17.40
N SER A 202 18.84 -25.88 16.15
CA SER A 202 17.89 -26.92 15.78
C SER A 202 18.32 -27.66 14.52
N ALA A 203 17.93 -28.94 14.42
CA ALA A 203 18.22 -29.77 13.25
C ALA A 203 17.25 -29.54 12.07
N LEU A 204 16.36 -28.54 12.14
CA LEU A 204 15.38 -28.24 11.08
C LEU A 204 16.02 -27.66 9.81
N LEU A 205 17.23 -27.09 9.91
CA LEU A 205 17.97 -26.48 8.80
C LEU A 205 17.20 -25.34 8.13
N ILE A 206 16.62 -24.45 8.95
CA ILE A 206 15.92 -23.26 8.47
C ILE A 206 16.80 -22.03 8.71
N ASP A 207 17.14 -21.34 7.63
CA ASP A 207 17.89 -20.10 7.66
C ASP A 207 16.96 -18.88 7.79
N ALA A 208 17.43 -17.83 8.47
CA ALA A 208 16.67 -16.59 8.59
C ALA A 208 16.62 -15.80 7.27
N ARG A 209 17.69 -15.88 6.46
CA ARG A 209 17.85 -15.22 5.17
C ARG A 209 18.15 -16.26 4.11
N ASP A 210 17.08 -16.81 3.53
CA ASP A 210 17.12 -17.94 2.62
C ASP A 210 17.06 -17.44 1.17
N PHE A 211 18.21 -17.45 0.49
CA PHE A 211 18.38 -17.06 -0.90
C PHE A 211 18.38 -18.31 -1.79
N ILE A 212 17.22 -18.64 -2.35
CA ILE A 212 17.02 -19.80 -3.22
C ILE A 212 17.39 -19.39 -4.66
N PRO A 213 18.46 -19.94 -5.25
CA PRO A 213 18.94 -19.49 -6.56
C PRO A 213 17.94 -19.83 -7.66
N ILE A 214 17.65 -18.85 -8.52
CA ILE A 214 16.89 -19.02 -9.75
C ILE A 214 17.88 -19.15 -10.90
N ILE A 215 17.63 -20.10 -11.81
CA ILE A 215 18.46 -20.27 -13.01
C ILE A 215 18.49 -18.95 -13.78
N GLY A 216 19.68 -18.37 -13.95
CA GLY A 216 19.88 -17.07 -14.60
C GLY A 216 20.42 -15.96 -13.69
N GLY A 217 20.41 -16.12 -12.36
CA GLY A 217 21.23 -15.32 -11.44
C GLY A 217 20.50 -14.56 -10.32
N ASP A 218 19.18 -14.41 -10.38
CA ASP A 218 18.38 -13.82 -9.29
C ASP A 218 18.02 -14.89 -8.24
N TYR A 219 17.36 -14.49 -7.15
CA TYR A 219 16.99 -15.38 -6.05
C TYR A 219 15.51 -15.23 -5.69
N LYS A 220 14.86 -16.34 -5.34
CA LYS A 220 13.69 -16.29 -4.47
C LYS A 220 14.19 -16.11 -3.04
N LEU A 221 13.75 -15.06 -2.38
CA LEU A 221 14.19 -14.70 -1.04
C LEU A 221 13.10 -14.99 -0.02
N ARG A 222 13.49 -15.56 1.13
CA ARG A 222 12.67 -15.60 2.34
C ARG A 222 13.44 -15.02 3.51
N ALA A 223 12.89 -13.97 4.10
CA ALA A 223 13.36 -13.38 5.35
C ALA A 223 12.41 -13.76 6.48
N ARG A 224 12.94 -14.34 7.57
CA ARG A 224 12.15 -14.88 8.68
C ARG A 224 12.56 -14.23 10.00
N PHE A 225 11.57 -13.80 10.77
CA PHE A 225 11.74 -13.15 12.06
C PHE A 225 10.90 -13.85 13.13
N GLN A 226 11.41 -13.94 14.35
CA GLN A 226 10.69 -14.52 15.46
C GLN A 226 9.65 -13.52 15.97
N THR A 227 8.43 -13.99 16.18
CA THR A 227 7.38 -13.24 16.86
C THR A 227 7.79 -13.05 18.31
N GLN A 228 8.02 -11.81 18.73
CA GLN A 228 8.67 -11.53 20.03
C GLN A 228 7.73 -11.65 21.22
N HIS A 229 6.43 -11.45 21.00
CA HIS A 229 5.45 -11.45 22.07
C HIS A 229 4.07 -11.92 21.56
N PRO A 230 3.32 -12.75 22.32
CA PRO A 230 2.02 -13.26 21.88
C PRO A 230 0.95 -12.16 21.68
N ASN A 231 1.11 -11.01 22.34
CA ASN A 231 0.22 -9.86 22.24
C ASN A 231 0.82 -8.71 21.40
N GLU A 232 1.88 -8.96 20.62
CA GLU A 232 2.36 -7.99 19.64
C GLU A 232 1.28 -7.75 18.57
N LYS A 233 1.07 -6.49 18.23
CA LYS A 233 0.11 -6.04 17.23
C LYS A 233 0.84 -5.34 16.11
N ILE A 234 0.37 -5.52 14.87
CA ILE A 234 1.03 -5.00 13.67
C ILE A 234 0.04 -4.18 12.86
N PHE A 235 0.40 -2.96 12.45
CA PHE A 235 -0.48 -2.04 11.73
C PHE A 235 0.22 -1.44 10.51
N GLY A 236 -0.48 -1.26 9.39
CA GLY A 236 0.07 -0.64 8.19
C GLY A 236 -0.08 -1.52 6.94
N MET A 237 1.02 -1.73 6.22
CA MET A 237 1.14 -2.57 5.01
C MET A 237 0.38 -2.10 3.76
N GLY A 238 -0.48 -1.09 3.88
CA GLY A 238 -1.20 -0.46 2.77
C GLY A 238 -2.69 -0.75 2.79
N GLN A 239 -3.25 -1.05 1.62
CA GLN A 239 -4.69 -1.19 1.40
C GLN A 239 -5.04 -2.63 1.04
N TYR A 240 -5.86 -3.29 1.88
CA TYR A 240 -6.35 -4.64 1.65
C TYR A 240 -7.82 -4.79 2.09
N GLN A 241 -8.56 -5.62 1.36
CA GLN A 241 -10.02 -5.75 1.48
C GLN A 241 -10.45 -6.86 2.46
N HIS A 242 -9.92 -6.85 3.70
CA HIS A 242 -10.20 -7.90 4.70
C HIS A 242 -10.77 -7.40 6.04
N GLY A 243 -10.68 -6.10 6.35
CA GLY A 243 -11.27 -5.53 7.57
C GLY A 243 -10.56 -5.92 8.88
N HIS A 244 -9.27 -6.22 8.84
CA HIS A 244 -8.44 -6.44 10.05
C HIS A 244 -7.45 -5.28 10.20
N LEU A 245 -7.55 -4.51 11.29
CA LEU A 245 -6.62 -3.41 11.54
C LEU A 245 -5.30 -3.92 12.13
N ASP A 246 -5.39 -4.82 13.11
CA ASP A 246 -4.25 -5.61 13.59
C ASP A 246 -3.98 -6.77 12.63
N LEU A 247 -2.80 -6.75 12.03
CA LEU A 247 -2.35 -7.69 11.01
C LEU A 247 -1.70 -8.95 11.60
N MET A 248 -1.56 -9.05 12.93
CA MET A 248 -1.05 -10.27 13.54
C MET A 248 -1.96 -11.47 13.22
N GLY A 249 -1.39 -12.51 12.63
CA GLY A 249 -2.09 -13.70 12.12
C GLY A 249 -2.56 -13.58 10.66
N VAL A 250 -2.33 -12.45 9.99
CA VAL A 250 -2.75 -12.21 8.61
C VAL A 250 -1.64 -12.56 7.61
N ASP A 251 -2.05 -13.03 6.44
CA ASP A 251 -1.20 -13.34 5.29
C ASP A 251 -1.54 -12.37 4.15
N LEU A 252 -0.58 -11.53 3.76
CA LEU A 252 -0.75 -10.49 2.75
C LEU A 252 0.05 -10.83 1.49
N GLU A 253 -0.60 -10.69 0.34
CA GLU A 253 0.09 -10.70 -0.95
C GLU A 253 0.80 -9.36 -1.16
N LEU A 254 2.10 -9.40 -1.44
CA LEU A 254 2.86 -8.22 -1.85
C LEU A 254 2.74 -8.05 -3.37
N ALA A 255 1.55 -7.67 -3.81
CA ALA A 255 1.24 -7.37 -5.21
C ALA A 255 0.12 -6.33 -5.31
N HIS A 256 -0.04 -5.76 -6.50
CA HIS A 256 -1.09 -4.79 -6.79
C HIS A 256 -2.22 -5.41 -7.62
N ARG A 257 -3.45 -5.11 -7.23
CA ARG A 257 -4.70 -5.53 -7.89
C ARG A 257 -5.71 -4.40 -7.71
N ASN A 258 -6.71 -4.29 -8.58
CA ASN A 258 -7.78 -3.32 -8.37
C ASN A 258 -8.35 -3.50 -6.94
N SER A 259 -8.45 -2.41 -6.20
CA SER A 259 -8.76 -2.31 -4.76
C SER A 259 -7.67 -2.71 -3.74
N GLN A 260 -6.49 -3.15 -4.17
CA GLN A 260 -5.35 -3.52 -3.32
C GLN A 260 -4.09 -2.71 -3.65
N ALA A 261 -3.46 -2.12 -2.62
CA ALA A 261 -2.20 -1.40 -2.76
C ALA A 261 -1.21 -1.84 -1.69
N SER A 262 -0.15 -2.55 -2.11
CA SER A 262 0.89 -3.00 -1.19
C SER A 262 1.85 -1.85 -0.88
N VAL A 263 1.87 -1.36 0.36
CA VAL A 263 2.81 -0.33 0.84
C VAL A 263 3.47 -0.90 2.09
N PRO A 264 4.54 -1.71 1.93
CA PRO A 264 5.01 -2.63 2.97
C PRO A 264 5.86 -1.93 4.05
N PHE A 265 5.24 -0.99 4.74
CA PHE A 265 5.67 -0.36 5.98
C PHE A 265 4.65 -0.68 7.06
N PHE A 266 5.11 -1.15 8.22
CA PHE A 266 4.24 -1.37 9.37
C PHE A 266 4.82 -0.77 10.64
N GLN A 267 3.95 -0.49 11.61
CA GLN A 267 4.29 -0.16 12.98
C GLN A 267 3.85 -1.30 13.91
N SER A 268 4.71 -1.64 14.86
CA SER A 268 4.44 -2.62 15.90
C SER A 268 4.10 -1.94 17.22
N SER A 269 3.17 -2.52 17.98
CA SER A 269 2.87 -2.10 19.35
C SER A 269 4.07 -2.21 20.31
N ARG A 270 5.16 -2.82 19.89
CA ARG A 270 6.43 -2.90 20.63
C ARG A 270 7.33 -1.67 20.46
N GLY A 271 6.89 -0.63 19.76
CA GLY A 271 7.63 0.62 19.61
C GLY A 271 8.68 0.60 18.50
N TYR A 272 8.38 -0.05 17.38
CA TYR A 272 9.22 0.00 16.18
C TYR A 272 8.41 0.08 14.89
N GLY A 273 9.00 0.69 13.87
CA GLY A 273 8.52 0.64 12.49
C GLY A 273 9.45 -0.20 11.64
N PHE A 274 8.89 -0.93 10.66
CA PHE A 274 9.65 -1.78 9.75
C PHE A 274 9.18 -1.55 8.31
N LEU A 275 10.13 -1.29 7.42
CA LEU A 275 9.95 -1.10 5.99
C LEU A 275 10.62 -2.24 5.23
N TRP A 276 9.84 -2.99 4.46
CA TRP A 276 10.36 -3.93 3.46
C TRP A 276 10.66 -3.18 2.16
N ASN A 277 11.93 -2.81 1.93
CA ASN A 277 12.33 -1.97 0.80
C ASN A 277 12.66 -2.82 -0.44
N ASN A 278 11.68 -3.59 -0.92
CA ASN A 278 11.85 -4.47 -2.08
C ASN A 278 10.57 -4.51 -2.93
N PRO A 279 10.64 -4.19 -4.25
CA PRO A 279 9.47 -4.11 -5.15
C PRO A 279 9.00 -5.46 -5.70
N ALA A 280 9.66 -6.55 -5.35
CA ALA A 280 9.30 -7.88 -5.87
C ALA A 280 7.88 -8.27 -5.46
N VAL A 281 7.23 -9.02 -6.36
CA VAL A 281 6.01 -9.74 -6.04
C VAL A 281 6.33 -10.78 -4.98
N GLY A 282 5.46 -10.96 -4.00
CA GLY A 282 5.76 -11.85 -2.89
C GLY A 282 4.66 -11.93 -1.84
N ARG A 283 5.06 -12.19 -0.59
CA ARG A 283 4.13 -12.33 0.53
C ARG A 283 4.71 -11.77 1.83
N ALA A 284 3.84 -11.25 2.70
CA ALA A 284 4.15 -10.94 4.08
C ALA A 284 3.18 -11.70 4.99
N THR A 285 3.68 -12.64 5.77
CA THR A 285 2.89 -13.43 6.71
C THR A 285 3.28 -13.06 8.13
N PHE A 286 2.35 -12.50 8.90
CA PHE A 286 2.56 -12.15 10.30
C PHE A 286 2.13 -13.30 11.21
N GLY A 287 2.83 -14.44 11.13
CA GLY A 287 2.49 -15.62 11.92
C GLY A 287 2.71 -15.40 13.42
N LYS A 288 1.91 -16.07 14.25
CA LYS A 288 2.11 -16.08 15.72
C LYS A 288 3.41 -16.77 16.14
N ASN A 289 3.94 -17.63 15.28
CA ASN A 289 5.17 -18.39 15.46
C ASN A 289 6.37 -17.79 14.70
N VAL A 290 6.14 -17.23 13.52
CA VAL A 290 7.16 -16.65 12.65
C VAL A 290 6.55 -15.58 11.76
N ILE A 291 7.22 -14.44 11.67
CA ILE A 291 6.94 -13.41 10.66
C ILE A 291 7.81 -13.70 9.45
N THR A 292 7.23 -13.78 8.24
CA THR A 292 7.96 -14.08 7.01
C THR A 292 7.68 -13.04 5.94
N PHE A 293 8.74 -12.55 5.30
CA PHE A 293 8.67 -11.78 4.07
C PHE A 293 9.29 -12.61 2.94
N GLU A 294 8.54 -12.82 1.87
CA GLU A 294 8.99 -13.51 0.67
C GLU A 294 9.04 -12.55 -0.51
N ALA A 295 10.08 -12.66 -1.33
CA ALA A 295 10.18 -12.04 -2.64
C ALA A 295 10.42 -13.14 -3.68
N GLU A 296 9.55 -13.23 -4.68
CA GLU A 296 9.62 -14.28 -5.71
C GLU A 296 10.87 -14.15 -6.59
N CYS A 297 11.37 -12.93 -6.79
CA CYS A 297 12.59 -12.67 -7.56
C CYS A 297 13.28 -11.40 -7.05
N THR A 298 14.49 -11.51 -6.52
CA THR A 298 15.29 -10.36 -6.06
C THR A 298 16.77 -10.67 -6.08
N LYS A 299 17.59 -9.62 -6.06
CA LYS A 299 19.05 -9.68 -5.90
C LYS A 299 19.51 -9.39 -4.48
N VAL A 300 18.60 -8.90 -3.64
CA VAL A 300 18.95 -8.31 -2.34
C VAL A 300 17.79 -8.43 -1.36
N LEU A 301 18.12 -8.73 -0.11
CA LEU A 301 17.32 -8.44 1.07
C LEU A 301 17.58 -6.98 1.43
N ASP A 302 16.56 -6.14 1.53
CA ASP A 302 16.71 -4.74 1.94
C ASP A 302 15.51 -4.34 2.79
N TYR A 303 15.76 -4.06 4.06
CA TYR A 303 14.76 -3.53 4.98
C TYR A 303 15.34 -2.43 5.84
N TRP A 304 14.46 -1.57 6.33
CA TRP A 304 14.78 -0.49 7.25
C TRP A 304 13.91 -0.60 8.50
N ILE A 305 14.51 -0.41 9.66
CA ILE A 305 13.83 -0.51 10.95
C ILE A 305 14.19 0.69 11.82
N VAL A 306 13.20 1.22 12.52
CA VAL A 306 13.33 2.36 13.43
C VAL A 306 12.69 2.04 14.77
N ALA A 307 13.35 2.45 15.86
CA ALA A 307 12.76 2.46 17.19
C ALA A 307 12.19 3.85 17.50
N GLY A 308 11.03 3.89 18.16
CA GLY A 308 10.45 5.15 18.64
C GLY A 308 9.58 4.92 19.87
N GLN A 309 9.46 5.95 20.70
CA GLN A 309 8.66 5.91 21.93
C GLN A 309 7.17 6.08 21.63
N THR A 310 6.84 6.76 20.52
CA THR A 310 5.47 6.96 20.07
C THR A 310 5.28 6.59 18.60
N PRO A 311 4.05 6.22 18.18
CA PRO A 311 3.72 5.99 16.76
C PRO A 311 4.02 7.19 15.86
N CYS A 312 3.85 8.41 16.39
CA CYS A 312 4.15 9.66 15.70
C CYS A 312 5.65 9.79 15.36
N GLU A 313 6.55 9.46 16.29
CA GLU A 313 7.99 9.49 16.04
C GLU A 313 8.40 8.49 14.95
N ILE A 314 7.86 7.27 15.00
CA ILE A 314 8.10 6.23 13.99
C ILE A 314 7.64 6.70 12.61
N GLN A 315 6.44 7.27 12.54
CA GLN A 315 5.85 7.79 11.31
C GLN A 315 6.69 8.92 10.69
N ARG A 316 7.12 9.89 11.51
CA ARG A 316 7.94 11.02 11.06
C ARG A 316 9.32 10.58 10.60
N ALA A 317 9.93 9.60 11.29
CA ALA A 317 11.20 9.02 10.86
C ALA A 317 11.06 8.32 9.50
N TYR A 318 9.99 7.54 9.30
CA TYR A 318 9.70 6.93 8.00
C TYR A 318 9.52 7.99 6.91
N ALA A 319 8.73 9.04 7.15
CA ALA A 319 8.50 10.12 6.19
C ALA A 319 9.78 10.91 5.84
N GLN A 320 10.75 11.03 6.75
CA GLN A 320 12.06 11.61 6.44
C GLN A 320 12.88 10.77 5.46
N VAL A 321 12.69 9.45 5.46
CA VAL A 321 13.46 8.51 4.62
C VAL A 321 12.81 8.30 3.25
N VAL A 322 11.47 8.21 3.18
CA VAL A 322 10.73 7.94 1.94
C VAL A 322 10.09 9.18 1.30
N GLY A 323 10.16 10.32 1.97
CA GLY A 323 9.61 11.60 1.51
C GLY A 323 8.24 11.92 2.10
N LYS A 324 7.90 13.21 2.08
CA LYS A 324 6.65 13.77 2.59
C LYS A 324 5.74 14.17 1.44
N PRO A 325 4.40 14.18 1.61
CA PRO A 325 3.52 14.73 0.60
C PRO A 325 3.77 16.23 0.39
N PRO A 326 3.51 16.77 -0.81
CA PRO A 326 3.43 18.22 -1.01
C PRO A 326 2.25 18.80 -0.20
N MET A 327 2.11 20.12 -0.20
CA MET A 327 0.92 20.74 0.41
C MET A 327 -0.31 20.49 -0.47
N MET A 328 -1.45 20.17 0.16
CA MET A 328 -2.74 20.02 -0.52
C MET A 328 -3.22 21.41 -0.99
N PRO A 329 -3.56 21.59 -2.28
CA PRO A 329 -4.09 22.84 -2.80
C PRO A 329 -5.50 23.12 -2.29
N GLU A 330 -5.88 24.40 -2.30
CA GLU A 330 -7.12 24.89 -1.68
C GLU A 330 -8.40 24.20 -2.16
N TRP A 331 -8.52 23.97 -3.47
CA TRP A 331 -9.67 23.29 -4.07
C TRP A 331 -9.76 21.81 -3.65
N GLY A 332 -8.64 21.18 -3.25
CA GLY A 332 -8.58 19.79 -2.79
C GLY A 332 -9.13 19.59 -1.38
N LEU A 333 -9.38 20.69 -0.65
CA LEU A 333 -9.95 20.66 0.70
C LEU A 333 -11.48 20.54 0.68
N GLY A 334 -12.14 20.90 -0.41
CA GLY A 334 -13.61 20.89 -0.53
C GLY A 334 -14.20 19.54 -0.97
N PHE A 335 -15.48 19.58 -1.36
CA PHE A 335 -16.20 18.44 -1.93
C PHE A 335 -15.80 18.19 -3.40
N MET A 336 -15.64 16.92 -3.76
CA MET A 336 -15.37 16.47 -5.13
C MET A 336 -16.55 15.65 -5.68
N GLN A 337 -17.12 16.09 -6.81
CA GLN A 337 -18.22 15.41 -7.49
C GLN A 337 -17.73 14.53 -8.65
N SER A 338 -18.21 13.29 -8.69
CA SER A 338 -17.95 12.34 -9.75
C SER A 338 -19.05 11.28 -9.85
N LYS A 339 -19.11 10.60 -10.99
CA LYS A 339 -19.86 9.37 -11.23
C LYS A 339 -19.20 8.61 -12.37
N LEU A 340 -19.54 7.34 -12.54
CA LEU A 340 -19.33 6.61 -13.79
C LEU A 340 -20.63 6.72 -14.61
N ARG A 341 -20.72 7.57 -15.63
CA ARG A 341 -19.80 8.63 -16.04
C ARG A 341 -20.58 9.82 -16.60
N TYR A 342 -20.03 11.04 -16.49
CA TYR A 342 -20.52 12.13 -17.32
C TYR A 342 -20.16 11.87 -18.78
N GLN A 343 -21.16 11.79 -19.65
CA GLN A 343 -21.03 11.27 -21.01
C GLN A 343 -20.65 12.36 -22.01
N THR A 344 -20.98 13.61 -21.71
CA THR A 344 -20.76 14.76 -22.60
C THR A 344 -20.35 16.01 -21.83
N GLN A 345 -19.78 16.98 -22.55
CA GLN A 345 -19.45 18.31 -22.03
C GLN A 345 -20.66 19.02 -21.42
N ASP A 346 -21.81 18.98 -22.09
CA ASP A 346 -23.03 19.64 -21.61
C ASP A 346 -23.59 18.99 -20.35
N GLU A 347 -23.55 17.65 -20.25
CA GLU A 347 -23.96 16.93 -19.04
C GLU A 347 -23.11 17.36 -17.85
N LEU A 348 -21.77 17.33 -17.98
CA LEU A 348 -20.84 17.71 -16.92
C LEU A 348 -21.05 19.17 -16.49
N LEU A 349 -21.15 20.10 -17.44
CA LEU A 349 -21.41 21.51 -17.15
C LEU A 349 -22.78 21.73 -16.49
N SER A 350 -23.81 20.98 -16.88
CA SER A 350 -25.13 21.09 -16.28
C SER A 350 -25.11 20.74 -14.78
N VAL A 351 -24.34 19.73 -14.39
CA VAL A 351 -24.16 19.34 -12.99
C VAL A 351 -23.44 20.44 -12.21
N ALA A 352 -22.32 20.94 -12.74
CA ALA A 352 -21.57 22.03 -12.10
C ALA A 352 -22.42 23.30 -11.93
N ARG A 353 -23.19 23.68 -12.96
CA ARG A 353 -24.16 24.79 -12.90
C ARG A 353 -25.23 24.55 -11.85
N LYS A 354 -25.73 23.32 -11.70
CA LYS A 354 -26.75 22.98 -10.69
C LYS A 354 -26.20 23.07 -9.26
N TYR A 355 -24.98 22.60 -9.00
CA TYR A 355 -24.29 22.85 -7.72
C TYR A 355 -24.21 24.35 -7.42
N LYS A 356 -23.81 25.15 -8.41
CA LYS A 356 -23.74 26.62 -8.26
C LYS A 356 -25.11 27.26 -8.01
N ALA A 357 -26.15 26.82 -8.72
CA ALA A 357 -27.50 27.34 -8.57
C ALA A 357 -28.13 27.00 -7.21
N LEU A 358 -27.75 25.86 -6.62
CA LEU A 358 -28.19 25.44 -5.29
C LEU A 358 -27.34 26.00 -4.14
N ASP A 359 -26.33 26.82 -4.47
CA ASP A 359 -25.35 27.36 -3.52
C ASP A 359 -24.69 26.26 -2.66
N ILE A 360 -24.25 25.20 -3.33
CA ILE A 360 -23.56 24.07 -2.71
C ILE A 360 -22.09 24.14 -3.12
N PRO A 361 -21.15 24.28 -2.16
CA PRO A 361 -19.73 24.35 -2.45
C PRO A 361 -19.24 23.10 -3.19
N LEU A 362 -18.46 23.32 -4.24
CA LEU A 362 -17.87 22.29 -5.08
C LEU A 362 -16.44 22.71 -5.44
N GLY A 363 -15.45 21.90 -5.06
CA GLY A 363 -14.05 22.17 -5.37
C GLY A 363 -13.62 21.58 -6.70
N VAL A 364 -14.02 20.32 -6.96
CA VAL A 364 -13.62 19.56 -8.14
C VAL A 364 -14.80 18.83 -8.76
N ILE A 365 -14.91 18.87 -10.08
CA ILE A 365 -15.75 17.96 -10.86
C ILE A 365 -14.87 17.05 -11.71
N ILE A 366 -15.24 15.78 -11.85
CA ILE A 366 -14.39 14.76 -12.47
C ILE A 366 -15.02 14.25 -13.78
N CYS A 367 -14.26 14.32 -14.87
CA CYS A 367 -14.54 13.65 -16.13
C CYS A 367 -13.90 12.26 -16.13
N ASP A 368 -14.74 11.23 -16.04
CA ASP A 368 -14.33 9.83 -15.94
C ASP A 368 -13.80 9.26 -17.28
N PHE A 369 -13.41 7.99 -17.29
CA PHE A 369 -12.87 7.22 -18.40
C PHE A 369 -13.77 7.19 -19.66
N PHE A 370 -13.17 6.81 -20.80
CA PHE A 370 -13.83 6.78 -22.12
C PHE A 370 -14.46 8.12 -22.56
N HIS A 371 -13.90 9.25 -22.10
CA HIS A 371 -14.12 10.56 -22.71
C HIS A 371 -13.24 10.79 -23.96
N TRP A 372 -12.31 9.88 -24.22
CA TRP A 372 -11.47 9.81 -25.40
C TRP A 372 -12.08 8.96 -26.50
N ARG A 373 -11.54 9.06 -27.71
CA ARG A 373 -11.95 8.23 -28.85
C ARG A 373 -11.44 6.79 -28.73
N ARG A 374 -10.16 6.61 -28.39
CA ARG A 374 -9.55 5.30 -28.12
C ARG A 374 -8.61 5.39 -26.94
N GLN A 375 -8.46 4.25 -26.26
CA GLN A 375 -7.48 4.09 -25.20
C GLN A 375 -6.06 4.36 -25.75
N GLY A 376 -5.30 5.19 -25.06
CA GLY A 376 -3.96 5.62 -25.46
C GLY A 376 -3.90 6.85 -26.35
N ASP A 377 -5.03 7.39 -26.82
CA ASP A 377 -5.02 8.68 -27.54
C ASP A 377 -4.75 9.84 -26.57
N TRP A 378 -5.24 9.74 -25.32
CA TRP A 378 -5.15 10.77 -24.27
C TRP A 378 -5.56 12.17 -24.79
N THR A 379 -6.74 12.22 -25.42
CA THR A 379 -7.41 13.44 -25.90
C THR A 379 -8.91 13.29 -25.69
N PHE A 380 -9.63 14.39 -25.51
CA PHE A 380 -11.09 14.40 -25.59
C PHE A 380 -11.60 13.97 -26.99
N ASP A 381 -12.67 13.17 -27.06
CA ASP A 381 -13.38 12.93 -28.31
C ASP A 381 -14.22 14.17 -28.68
N PRO A 382 -13.92 14.86 -29.80
CA PRO A 382 -14.62 16.09 -30.18
C PRO A 382 -16.11 15.87 -30.51
N THR A 383 -16.56 14.61 -30.68
CA THR A 383 -17.98 14.27 -30.82
C THR A 383 -18.76 14.61 -29.54
N TYR A 384 -18.20 14.29 -28.37
CA TYR A 384 -18.88 14.40 -27.07
C TYR A 384 -18.39 15.58 -26.24
N TRP A 385 -17.20 16.10 -26.58
CA TRP A 385 -16.50 17.19 -25.90
C TRP A 385 -16.02 18.23 -26.94
N PRO A 386 -16.95 18.97 -27.58
CA PRO A 386 -16.64 19.80 -28.74
C PRO A 386 -15.82 21.06 -28.43
N ASP A 387 -15.85 21.57 -27.19
CA ASP A 387 -15.07 22.73 -26.76
C ASP A 387 -14.53 22.56 -25.34
N PRO A 388 -13.50 21.70 -25.14
CA PRO A 388 -12.96 21.45 -23.80
C PRO A 388 -12.34 22.70 -23.17
N LYS A 389 -11.81 23.64 -23.98
CA LYS A 389 -11.27 24.90 -23.47
C LYS A 389 -12.37 25.79 -22.89
N GLY A 390 -13.48 25.95 -23.61
CA GLY A 390 -14.66 26.67 -23.11
C GLY A 390 -15.24 26.03 -21.85
N MET A 391 -15.28 24.70 -21.78
CA MET A 391 -15.68 23.96 -20.57
C MET A 391 -14.78 24.30 -19.37
N VAL A 392 -13.46 24.21 -19.53
CA VAL A 392 -12.51 24.52 -18.45
C VAL A 392 -12.61 25.98 -18.01
N ASP A 393 -12.75 26.92 -18.96
CA ASP A 393 -12.90 28.35 -18.65
C ASP A 393 -14.20 28.64 -17.88
N GLU A 394 -15.29 27.96 -18.23
CA GLU A 394 -16.55 28.09 -17.51
C GLU A 394 -16.47 27.55 -16.08
N LEU A 395 -15.93 26.34 -15.90
CA LEU A 395 -15.74 25.75 -14.57
C LEU A 395 -14.89 26.66 -13.68
N LYS A 396 -13.81 27.23 -14.22
CA LYS A 396 -12.97 28.21 -13.50
C LYS A 396 -13.73 29.47 -13.10
N ARG A 397 -14.60 30.01 -13.97
CA ARG A 397 -15.43 31.20 -13.63
C ARG A 397 -16.36 30.96 -12.45
N ILE A 398 -16.83 29.73 -12.25
CA ILE A 398 -17.68 29.36 -11.11
C ILE A 398 -16.90 28.79 -9.91
N GLY A 399 -15.56 28.76 -9.99
CA GLY A 399 -14.68 28.35 -8.89
C GLY A 399 -14.47 26.83 -8.77
N VAL A 400 -14.70 26.06 -9.84
CA VAL A 400 -14.57 24.60 -9.88
C VAL A 400 -13.37 24.21 -10.75
N GLU A 401 -12.53 23.30 -10.26
CA GLU A 401 -11.46 22.70 -11.06
C GLU A 401 -11.95 21.41 -11.74
N LEU A 402 -11.46 21.13 -12.94
CA LEU A 402 -11.74 19.88 -13.67
C LEU A 402 -10.62 18.87 -13.42
N MET A 403 -10.98 17.65 -13.06
CA MET A 403 -10.09 16.49 -13.10
C MET A 403 -10.47 15.57 -14.28
N VAL A 404 -9.50 15.00 -14.97
CA VAL A 404 -9.72 14.08 -16.09
C VAL A 404 -9.09 12.71 -15.85
N SER A 405 -9.81 11.65 -16.19
CA SER A 405 -9.30 10.27 -16.17
C SER A 405 -8.13 10.08 -17.15
N ILE A 406 -7.13 9.31 -16.73
CA ILE A 406 -6.02 8.85 -17.55
C ILE A 406 -5.91 7.35 -17.29
N TRP A 407 -6.07 6.58 -18.36
CA TRP A 407 -5.76 5.15 -18.34
C TRP A 407 -4.35 4.91 -18.91
N PRO A 408 -3.60 3.93 -18.39
CA PRO A 408 -2.27 3.57 -18.87
C PRO A 408 -2.34 2.69 -20.14
N THR A 409 -3.53 2.38 -20.63
CA THR A 409 -3.77 1.48 -21.75
C THR A 409 -3.60 2.18 -23.09
N VAL A 410 -3.15 1.42 -24.08
CA VAL A 410 -2.97 1.85 -25.48
C VAL A 410 -3.56 0.77 -26.39
N ASP A 411 -4.71 1.07 -26.97
CA ASP A 411 -5.36 0.20 -27.96
C ASP A 411 -4.46 0.06 -29.19
N LYS A 412 -4.35 -1.14 -29.76
CA LYS A 412 -3.54 -1.37 -30.97
C LYS A 412 -3.95 -0.54 -32.19
N ARG A 413 -5.17 0.01 -32.19
CA ARG A 413 -5.73 0.91 -33.20
C ARG A 413 -5.46 2.38 -32.88
N SER A 414 -4.95 2.73 -31.70
CA SER A 414 -4.58 4.11 -31.36
C SER A 414 -3.45 4.60 -32.27
N SER A 415 -3.48 5.89 -32.59
CA SER A 415 -2.37 6.53 -33.31
C SER A 415 -1.05 6.50 -32.55
N ASN A 416 -1.08 6.32 -31.22
CA ASN A 416 0.09 6.24 -30.37
C ASN A 416 0.64 4.82 -30.23
N TYR A 417 -0.06 3.78 -30.69
CA TYR A 417 0.38 2.39 -30.48
C TYR A 417 1.73 2.09 -31.13
N GLU A 418 1.85 2.28 -32.45
CA GLU A 418 3.10 1.95 -33.14
C GLU A 418 4.28 2.82 -32.69
N PRO A 419 4.16 4.17 -32.52
CA PRO A 419 5.23 4.98 -31.95
C PRO A 419 5.71 4.51 -30.57
N PHE A 420 4.78 4.12 -29.68
CA PHE A 420 5.12 3.60 -28.35
C PHE A 420 5.76 2.22 -28.42
N LYS A 421 5.29 1.36 -29.32
CA LYS A 421 5.85 0.03 -29.55
C LYS A 421 7.26 0.09 -30.12
N GLU A 422 7.48 0.91 -31.14
CA GLU A 422 8.79 1.15 -31.77
C GLU A 422 9.80 1.73 -30.78
N SER A 423 9.35 2.61 -29.88
CA SER A 423 10.19 3.25 -28.86
C SER A 423 10.37 2.42 -27.58
N GLY A 424 9.79 1.22 -27.51
CA GLY A 424 9.89 0.35 -26.33
C GLY A 424 9.23 0.92 -25.07
N HIS A 425 8.14 1.68 -25.22
CA HIS A 425 7.42 2.35 -24.13
C HIS A 425 6.25 1.54 -23.54
N LEU A 426 5.95 0.37 -24.09
CA LEU A 426 4.87 -0.49 -23.62
C LEU A 426 5.46 -1.66 -22.81
N ILE A 427 4.70 -2.15 -21.83
CA ILE A 427 5.01 -3.39 -21.09
C ILE A 427 5.10 -4.55 -22.09
N ARG A 428 6.03 -5.47 -21.85
CA ARG A 428 6.21 -6.68 -22.67
C ARG A 428 5.57 -7.89 -22.00
N THR A 429 5.21 -8.87 -22.80
CA THR A 429 4.87 -10.22 -22.34
C THR A 429 6.08 -11.14 -22.54
N GLU A 430 6.34 -12.01 -21.58
CA GLU A 430 7.40 -13.03 -21.63
C GLU A 430 7.06 -14.17 -22.60
N ARG A 431 5.77 -14.36 -22.86
CA ARG A 431 5.22 -15.39 -23.76
C ARG A 431 4.02 -14.85 -24.53
N GLY A 432 3.53 -15.59 -25.52
CA GLY A 432 2.24 -15.32 -26.17
C GLY A 432 2.11 -13.96 -26.87
N ALA A 433 0.86 -13.58 -27.16
CA ALA A 433 0.55 -12.30 -27.79
C ALA A 433 0.67 -11.15 -26.77
N ARG A 434 1.07 -9.97 -27.26
CA ARG A 434 1.20 -8.76 -26.45
C ARG A 434 -0.16 -8.08 -26.31
N THR A 435 -1.01 -8.64 -25.47
CA THR A 435 -2.32 -8.11 -25.06
C THR A 435 -2.42 -8.26 -23.55
N GLN A 436 -2.49 -7.14 -22.83
CA GLN A 436 -2.47 -7.13 -21.37
C GLN A 436 -3.83 -6.78 -20.77
N PHE A 437 -4.71 -6.16 -21.56
CA PHE A 437 -6.01 -5.66 -21.14
C PHE A 437 -6.96 -5.65 -22.35
N ASP A 438 -8.24 -6.02 -22.17
CA ASP A 438 -9.21 -6.18 -23.27
C ASP A 438 -10.56 -5.47 -23.08
N PHE A 439 -10.73 -4.69 -22.00
CA PHE A 439 -11.98 -3.96 -21.76
C PHE A 439 -12.15 -2.85 -22.81
N LEU A 440 -13.13 -3.04 -23.70
CA LEU A 440 -13.45 -2.15 -24.82
C LEU A 440 -12.27 -1.85 -25.76
N GLY A 441 -11.31 -2.78 -25.90
CA GLY A 441 -10.22 -2.67 -26.85
C GLY A 441 -9.06 -3.62 -26.55
N ASP A 442 -8.40 -4.14 -27.59
CA ASP A 442 -7.17 -4.94 -27.44
C ASP A 442 -5.99 -4.02 -27.11
N CYS A 443 -5.63 -3.94 -25.84
CA CYS A 443 -4.71 -2.95 -25.32
C CYS A 443 -3.38 -3.54 -24.87
N CYS A 444 -2.32 -2.77 -25.14
CA CYS A 444 -1.08 -2.85 -24.38
C CYS A 444 -1.08 -1.82 -23.24
N ILE A 445 -0.21 -1.98 -22.26
CA ILE A 445 -0.08 -1.03 -21.14
C ILE A 445 1.25 -0.27 -21.26
N VAL A 446 1.25 1.03 -20.97
CA VAL A 446 2.46 1.85 -20.89
C VAL A 446 3.38 1.36 -19.78
N ASP A 447 4.68 1.34 -20.05
CA ASP A 447 5.69 1.02 -19.05
C ASP A 447 6.19 2.29 -18.35
N PHE A 448 5.51 2.72 -17.28
CA PHE A 448 5.93 3.91 -16.55
C PHE A 448 7.28 3.77 -15.83
N THR A 449 7.83 2.55 -15.69
CA THR A 449 9.18 2.38 -15.13
C THR A 449 10.25 2.94 -16.09
N ASN A 450 9.95 2.97 -17.39
CA ASN A 450 10.78 3.59 -18.42
C ASN A 450 10.68 5.15 -18.36
N PRO A 451 11.77 5.87 -18.05
CA PRO A 451 11.74 7.34 -18.00
C PRO A 451 11.32 8.00 -19.31
N ALA A 452 11.67 7.43 -20.47
CA ALA A 452 11.29 7.95 -21.78
C ALA A 452 9.78 7.79 -22.04
N ALA A 453 9.19 6.67 -21.61
CA ALA A 453 7.74 6.46 -21.71
C ALA A 453 6.97 7.49 -20.88
N ARG A 454 7.43 7.79 -19.65
CA ARG A 454 6.84 8.84 -18.80
C ARG A 454 6.85 10.20 -19.51
N GLN A 455 7.99 10.59 -20.07
CA GLN A 455 8.11 11.85 -20.81
C GLN A 455 7.18 11.88 -22.03
N HIS A 456 7.06 10.76 -22.75
CA HIS A 456 6.19 10.66 -23.93
C HIS A 456 4.72 10.81 -23.54
N VAL A 457 4.22 10.06 -22.55
CA VAL A 457 2.84 10.20 -22.05
C VAL A 457 2.56 11.62 -21.57
N TRP A 458 3.45 12.19 -20.74
CA TRP A 458 3.29 13.56 -20.27
C TRP A 458 3.24 14.57 -21.42
N SER A 459 4.05 14.40 -22.46
CA SER A 459 4.04 15.33 -23.61
C SER A 459 2.70 15.38 -24.34
N ILE A 460 1.98 14.25 -24.38
CA ILE A 460 0.65 14.15 -24.97
C ILE A 460 -0.37 14.74 -24.00
N ALA A 461 -0.41 14.23 -22.77
CA ALA A 461 -1.35 14.70 -21.73
C ALA A 461 -1.24 16.20 -21.48
N ARG A 462 -0.02 16.76 -21.54
CA ARG A 462 0.21 18.19 -21.41
C ARG A 462 -0.53 18.97 -22.50
N LYS A 463 -0.29 18.64 -23.77
CA LYS A 463 -0.90 19.33 -24.91
C LYS A 463 -2.42 19.16 -24.93
N SER A 464 -2.89 17.96 -24.61
CA SER A 464 -4.30 17.60 -24.70
C SER A 464 -5.15 18.10 -23.54
N TYR A 465 -4.55 18.30 -22.36
CA TYR A 465 -5.29 18.61 -21.14
C TYR A 465 -4.67 19.76 -20.34
N HIS A 466 -3.40 19.65 -19.96
CA HIS A 466 -2.76 20.63 -19.08
C HIS A 466 -2.73 22.04 -19.68
N ASP A 467 -2.37 22.16 -20.96
CA ASP A 467 -2.30 23.45 -21.67
C ASP A 467 -3.70 24.06 -21.92
N LEU A 468 -4.77 23.27 -21.80
CA LEU A 468 -6.16 23.78 -21.75
C LEU A 468 -6.52 24.36 -20.37
N GLY A 469 -5.67 24.13 -19.37
CA GLY A 469 -5.79 24.64 -18.02
C GLY A 469 -6.27 23.60 -16.99
N ILE A 470 -6.30 22.32 -17.34
CA ILE A 470 -6.61 21.21 -16.41
C ILE A 470 -5.37 20.95 -15.54
N LYS A 471 -5.54 20.96 -14.22
CA LYS A 471 -4.44 20.81 -13.25
C LYS A 471 -4.42 19.46 -12.53
N LEU A 472 -5.40 18.61 -12.85
CA LEU A 472 -5.78 17.45 -12.07
C LEU A 472 -5.95 16.23 -12.97
N PHE A 473 -5.27 15.16 -12.61
CA PHE A 473 -5.37 13.89 -13.34
C PHE A 473 -5.82 12.80 -12.40
N TRP A 474 -6.75 11.99 -12.88
CA TRP A 474 -7.17 10.75 -12.26
C TRP A 474 -6.42 9.61 -12.95
N LEU A 475 -5.32 9.19 -12.32
CA LEU A 475 -4.42 8.12 -12.74
C LEU A 475 -5.03 6.77 -12.37
N ASP A 476 -5.98 6.35 -13.19
CA ASP A 476 -6.73 5.13 -12.99
C ASP A 476 -6.02 3.91 -13.58
N GLU A 477 -6.43 2.70 -13.18
CA GLU A 477 -5.76 1.44 -13.54
C GLU A 477 -4.27 1.43 -13.16
N ALA A 478 -3.95 1.92 -11.96
CA ALA A 478 -2.59 2.24 -11.57
C ALA A 478 -1.74 1.05 -11.08
N GLU A 479 -2.32 -0.13 -10.93
CA GLU A 479 -1.64 -1.34 -10.45
C GLU A 479 -0.50 -1.82 -11.37
N PRO A 480 -0.69 -1.99 -12.70
CA PRO A 480 -1.90 -1.81 -13.52
C PRO A 480 -2.82 -3.03 -13.57
N GLU A 481 -4.10 -2.82 -13.91
CA GLU A 481 -5.05 -3.92 -14.04
C GLU A 481 -4.76 -4.77 -15.28
N TYR A 482 -4.53 -6.05 -15.05
CA TYR A 482 -4.27 -7.02 -16.11
C TYR A 482 -5.51 -7.88 -16.34
N LEU A 483 -5.69 -8.33 -17.58
CA LEU A 483 -6.69 -9.35 -17.96
C LEU A 483 -6.64 -10.56 -17.01
N LYS A 484 -5.41 -10.97 -16.68
CA LYS A 484 -5.12 -11.95 -15.66
C LYS A 484 -3.82 -11.54 -14.97
N TYR A 485 -3.83 -11.54 -13.64
CA TYR A 485 -2.68 -11.22 -12.80
C TYR A 485 -1.65 -12.37 -12.75
N ASP A 486 -1.19 -12.81 -13.92
CA ASP A 486 -0.06 -13.74 -14.07
C ASP A 486 1.24 -12.94 -14.00
N PHE A 487 1.70 -12.60 -12.80
CA PHE A 487 2.82 -11.67 -12.59
C PHE A 487 4.15 -12.13 -13.21
N ASP A 488 4.34 -13.43 -13.43
CA ASP A 488 5.49 -14.00 -14.15
C ASP A 488 5.41 -13.76 -15.67
N HIS A 489 4.29 -13.24 -16.18
CA HIS A 489 4.06 -13.02 -17.60
C HIS A 489 4.64 -11.71 -18.11
N PHE A 490 4.81 -10.72 -17.24
CA PHE A 490 5.02 -9.35 -17.67
C PHE A 490 6.44 -8.89 -17.38
N ARG A 491 6.96 -8.04 -18.27
CA ARG A 491 8.30 -7.45 -18.14
C ARG A 491 8.25 -5.94 -18.37
N TYR A 492 8.79 -5.23 -17.40
CA TYR A 492 8.99 -3.79 -17.42
C TYR A 492 10.41 -3.45 -17.87
N HIS A 493 10.69 -2.15 -17.98
CA HIS A 493 12.00 -1.60 -18.32
C HIS A 493 13.01 -1.92 -17.22
N ASN A 494 12.62 -1.77 -15.95
CA ASN A 494 13.47 -2.05 -14.79
C ASN A 494 13.67 -3.55 -14.52
N GLY A 495 12.90 -4.45 -15.14
CA GLY A 495 13.05 -5.90 -14.94
C GLY A 495 11.77 -6.71 -15.15
N PRO A 496 11.80 -8.03 -14.88
CA PRO A 496 10.61 -8.86 -14.81
C PRO A 496 9.64 -8.32 -13.74
N MET A 497 8.33 -8.40 -13.98
CA MET A 497 7.34 -7.93 -13.02
C MET A 497 7.43 -8.66 -11.68
N LEU A 498 7.84 -9.94 -11.64
CA LEU A 498 8.12 -10.63 -10.37
C LEU A 498 9.17 -9.93 -9.51
N ALA A 499 10.11 -9.20 -10.10
CA ALA A 499 11.21 -8.56 -9.40
C ALA A 499 10.94 -7.08 -9.06
N VAL A 500 10.22 -6.36 -9.91
CA VAL A 500 10.05 -4.90 -9.81
C VAL A 500 8.59 -4.44 -9.88
N GLY A 501 7.65 -5.37 -9.92
CA GLY A 501 6.24 -5.14 -10.21
C GLY A 501 5.59 -4.06 -9.35
N ASN A 502 5.91 -4.06 -8.05
CA ASN A 502 5.26 -3.19 -7.10
C ASN A 502 5.69 -1.71 -7.23
N GLU A 503 6.77 -1.41 -7.97
CA GLU A 503 7.20 -0.02 -8.22
C GLU A 503 6.28 0.73 -9.20
N TYR A 504 5.51 0.01 -10.02
CA TYR A 504 4.75 0.57 -11.13
C TYR A 504 3.84 1.77 -10.75
N PRO A 505 2.92 1.68 -9.77
CA PRO A 505 2.03 2.80 -9.42
C PRO A 505 2.79 4.05 -9.00
N ARG A 506 3.90 3.89 -8.28
CA ARG A 506 4.77 5.00 -7.88
C ARG A 506 5.38 5.68 -9.11
N SER A 507 5.81 4.91 -10.10
CA SER A 507 6.34 5.44 -11.37
C SER A 507 5.26 6.13 -12.21
N TYR A 508 4.03 5.65 -12.15
CA TYR A 508 2.89 6.29 -12.79
C TYR A 508 2.56 7.66 -12.14
N ALA A 509 2.48 7.71 -10.80
CA ALA A 509 2.33 8.98 -10.07
C ALA A 509 3.47 9.96 -10.40
N ARG A 510 4.71 9.46 -10.42
CA ARG A 510 5.91 10.24 -10.74
C ARG A 510 5.84 10.89 -12.12
N CYS A 511 5.29 10.20 -13.13
CA CYS A 511 5.13 10.72 -14.49
C CYS A 511 4.40 12.06 -14.51
N PHE A 512 3.22 12.09 -13.89
CA PHE A 512 2.37 13.28 -13.89
C PHE A 512 2.90 14.33 -12.92
N TYR A 513 3.40 13.92 -11.75
CA TYR A 513 3.97 14.85 -10.78
C TYR A 513 5.16 15.64 -11.34
N GLU A 514 6.19 14.96 -11.87
CA GLU A 514 7.35 15.63 -12.47
C GLU A 514 6.96 16.42 -13.72
N GLY A 515 6.00 15.91 -14.51
CA GLY A 515 5.45 16.59 -15.68
C GLY A 515 4.81 17.94 -15.33
N GLN A 516 3.92 17.95 -14.34
CA GLN A 516 3.22 19.15 -13.87
C GLN A 516 4.19 20.17 -13.26
N LEU A 517 5.14 19.72 -12.43
CA LEU A 517 6.20 20.59 -11.89
C LEU A 517 7.03 21.23 -13.02
N SER A 518 7.45 20.43 -14.01
CA SER A 518 8.21 20.94 -15.16
C SER A 518 7.42 21.91 -16.04
N SER A 519 6.09 21.90 -15.91
CA SER A 519 5.17 22.79 -16.63
C SER A 519 4.70 23.98 -15.79
N GLY A 520 5.32 24.20 -14.63
CA GLY A 520 5.12 25.39 -13.79
C GLY A 520 4.00 25.27 -12.76
N GLN A 521 3.39 24.10 -12.58
CA GLN A 521 2.39 23.88 -11.53
C GLN A 521 3.07 23.65 -10.18
N SER A 522 2.60 24.33 -9.12
CA SER A 522 2.91 24.02 -7.73
C SER A 522 1.77 23.22 -7.08
N GLU A 523 2.02 22.62 -5.91
CA GLU A 523 0.99 21.91 -5.11
C GLU A 523 0.24 20.84 -5.93
N VAL A 524 1.00 19.94 -6.56
CA VAL A 524 0.46 18.88 -7.43
C VAL A 524 -0.24 17.80 -6.61
N VAL A 525 -1.46 17.46 -7.03
CA VAL A 525 -2.24 16.32 -6.53
C VAL A 525 -2.87 15.60 -7.71
N ASN A 526 -2.80 14.27 -7.70
CA ASN A 526 -3.47 13.42 -8.67
C ASN A 526 -4.16 12.27 -7.93
N LEU A 527 -5.38 11.95 -8.34
CA LEU A 527 -6.14 10.80 -7.83
C LEU A 527 -5.52 9.53 -8.43
N ILE A 528 -5.11 8.54 -7.63
CA ILE A 528 -4.44 7.31 -8.10
C ILE A 528 -4.97 6.03 -7.42
N ARG A 529 -5.14 4.94 -8.18
CA ARG A 529 -5.84 3.74 -7.65
C ARG A 529 -4.97 2.86 -6.77
N CYS A 530 -3.67 2.97 -6.98
CA CYS A 530 -2.68 2.13 -6.35
C CYS A 530 -1.45 2.94 -5.99
N ALA A 531 -0.71 2.47 -4.99
CA ALA A 531 0.47 3.15 -4.47
C ALA A 531 1.52 2.14 -4.01
N TRP A 532 2.76 2.61 -3.95
CA TRP A 532 3.87 1.91 -3.31
C TRP A 532 4.70 2.88 -2.46
N ILE A 533 5.80 2.39 -1.86
CA ILE A 533 6.67 3.14 -0.96
C ILE A 533 7.07 4.51 -1.56
N GLY A 534 6.76 5.58 -0.84
CA GLY A 534 7.12 6.94 -1.25
C GLY A 534 6.23 7.52 -2.35
N SER A 535 5.06 6.94 -2.66
CA SER A 535 4.13 7.53 -3.65
C SER A 535 3.57 8.87 -3.17
N GLN A 536 3.43 9.08 -1.86
CA GLN A 536 2.93 10.31 -1.26
C GLN A 536 3.72 11.56 -1.70
N ARG A 537 5.05 11.44 -1.89
CA ARG A 537 5.88 12.58 -2.33
C ARG A 537 5.60 13.04 -3.76
N TYR A 538 4.90 12.22 -4.54
CA TYR A 538 4.47 12.51 -5.90
C TYR A 538 3.01 12.97 -5.97
N GLY A 539 2.46 13.50 -4.87
CA GLY A 539 1.11 14.05 -4.83
C GLY A 539 0.02 12.99 -5.06
N ALA A 540 0.30 11.73 -4.70
CA ALA A 540 -0.64 10.62 -4.84
C ALA A 540 -1.78 10.71 -3.81
N LEU A 541 -2.98 11.08 -4.28
CA LEU A 541 -4.23 10.90 -3.54
C LEU A 541 -4.77 9.51 -3.86
N LEU A 542 -4.56 8.56 -2.94
CA LEU A 542 -4.98 7.16 -3.13
C LEU A 542 -6.50 7.03 -2.95
N TRP A 543 -7.18 6.27 -3.80
CA TRP A 543 -8.52 5.77 -3.48
C TRP A 543 -8.59 4.24 -3.52
N SER A 544 -9.66 3.71 -2.93
CA SER A 544 -9.73 2.29 -2.63
C SER A 544 -10.20 1.35 -3.74
N GLY A 545 -10.31 1.86 -4.97
CA GLY A 545 -10.69 1.07 -6.14
C GLY A 545 -12.14 0.56 -6.12
N ASP A 546 -12.38 -0.43 -6.97
CA ASP A 546 -13.73 -0.79 -7.42
C ASP A 546 -14.41 -1.77 -6.47
N ILE A 547 -14.85 -1.25 -5.34
CA ILE A 547 -15.50 -2.03 -4.27
C ILE A 547 -17.02 -2.10 -4.44
N ALA A 548 -17.64 -3.14 -3.90
CA ALA A 548 -19.10 -3.22 -3.84
C ALA A 548 -19.73 -2.13 -2.95
N SER A 549 -20.91 -1.65 -3.35
CA SER A 549 -21.82 -0.85 -2.53
C SER A 549 -22.46 -1.71 -1.44
N SER A 550 -21.72 -2.00 -0.37
CA SER A 550 -22.19 -2.82 0.74
C SER A 550 -21.67 -2.36 2.11
N TRP A 551 -22.40 -2.69 3.18
CA TRP A 551 -21.95 -2.47 4.57
C TRP A 551 -20.66 -3.23 4.91
N LEU A 552 -20.43 -4.39 4.29
CA LEU A 552 -19.18 -5.14 4.46
C LEU A 552 -18.00 -4.36 3.88
N SER A 553 -18.17 -3.83 2.67
CA SER A 553 -17.17 -3.00 2.01
C SER A 553 -16.91 -1.71 2.78
N MET A 554 -17.94 -1.02 3.27
CA MET A 554 -17.80 0.19 4.10
C MET A 554 -16.95 -0.07 5.36
N ARG A 555 -17.21 -1.19 6.06
CA ARG A 555 -16.40 -1.61 7.22
C ARG A 555 -14.94 -1.88 6.85
N ALA A 556 -14.72 -2.62 5.76
CA ALA A 556 -13.39 -2.91 5.27
C ALA A 556 -12.64 -1.62 4.87
N GLN A 557 -13.33 -0.63 4.31
CA GLN A 557 -12.71 0.63 3.89
C GLN A 557 -12.24 1.49 5.06
N LEU A 558 -12.97 1.54 6.17
CA LEU A 558 -12.49 2.24 7.36
C LEU A 558 -11.15 1.68 7.81
N VAL A 559 -11.06 0.34 7.90
CA VAL A 559 -9.82 -0.34 8.26
C VAL A 559 -8.72 -0.10 7.22
N ALA A 560 -9.05 -0.22 5.93
CA ALA A 560 -8.09 -0.02 4.85
C ALA A 560 -7.51 1.41 4.86
N GLY A 561 -8.33 2.44 5.03
CA GLY A 561 -7.86 3.83 5.14
C GLY A 561 -6.95 4.06 6.35
N LEU A 562 -7.23 3.42 7.49
CA LEU A 562 -6.37 3.48 8.67
C LEU A 562 -5.03 2.76 8.45
N SER A 563 -5.05 1.59 7.80
CA SER A 563 -3.85 0.85 7.43
C SER A 563 -2.99 1.62 6.42
N VAL A 564 -3.59 2.24 5.41
CA VAL A 564 -2.92 3.14 4.45
C VAL A 564 -2.27 4.33 5.15
N SER A 565 -2.96 4.90 6.12
CA SER A 565 -2.47 6.04 6.91
C SER A 565 -1.21 5.68 7.70
N ILE A 566 -1.21 4.53 8.38
CA ILE A 566 -0.02 4.00 9.07
C ILE A 566 1.09 3.61 8.07
N ALA A 567 0.74 3.14 6.87
CA ALA A 567 1.71 2.87 5.79
C ALA A 567 2.34 4.14 5.18
N GLY A 568 1.89 5.33 5.61
CA GLY A 568 2.46 6.64 5.28
C GLY A 568 1.98 7.26 3.99
N ILE A 569 0.76 6.92 3.55
CA ILE A 569 0.02 7.66 2.53
C ILE A 569 -1.09 8.48 3.23
N PRO A 570 -0.87 9.77 3.52
CA PRO A 570 -1.84 10.57 4.28
C PRO A 570 -3.04 11.01 3.44
N TRP A 571 -2.92 11.01 2.12
CA TRP A 571 -3.98 11.41 1.19
C TRP A 571 -4.69 10.17 0.68
N TRP A 572 -5.86 9.91 1.27
CA TRP A 572 -6.68 8.75 0.97
C TRP A 572 -8.17 9.09 0.95
N ASN A 573 -8.95 8.39 0.12
CA ASN A 573 -10.41 8.37 0.18
C ASN A 573 -10.98 7.03 -0.33
N SER A 574 -12.31 6.94 -0.35
CA SER A 574 -13.05 5.87 -1.03
C SER A 574 -14.13 6.50 -1.92
N ASP A 575 -14.73 5.69 -2.78
CA ASP A 575 -15.99 6.05 -3.43
C ASP A 575 -17.08 6.11 -2.36
N ILE A 576 -17.61 7.30 -2.08
CA ILE A 576 -18.74 7.43 -1.15
C ILE A 576 -19.94 6.64 -1.70
N GLY A 577 -20.35 5.61 -0.95
CA GLY A 577 -21.40 4.65 -1.34
C GLY A 577 -20.87 3.37 -2.00
N GLY A 578 -19.55 3.20 -2.16
CA GLY A 578 -18.94 2.12 -2.93
C GLY A 578 -19.07 2.35 -4.44
N PHE A 579 -18.43 1.50 -5.24
CA PHE A 579 -18.41 1.61 -6.69
C PHE A 579 -19.57 0.86 -7.35
N HIS A 580 -19.68 -0.45 -7.11
CA HIS A 580 -20.61 -1.34 -7.83
C HIS A 580 -21.93 -1.63 -7.12
N GLY A 581 -23.03 -1.61 -7.88
CA GLY A 581 -24.30 -2.25 -7.51
C GLY A 581 -25.24 -1.43 -6.64
N GLY A 582 -24.94 -0.15 -6.41
CA GLY A 582 -25.82 0.77 -5.70
C GLY A 582 -26.92 1.35 -6.60
N ASP A 583 -28.18 1.24 -6.19
CA ASP A 583 -29.34 1.80 -6.88
C ASP A 583 -29.91 3.01 -6.11
N PRO A 584 -29.88 4.25 -6.65
CA PRO A 584 -30.43 5.44 -6.01
C PRO A 584 -31.92 5.37 -5.64
N ALA A 585 -32.68 4.44 -6.21
CA ALA A 585 -34.08 4.21 -5.88
C ALA A 585 -34.28 3.17 -4.75
N ASP A 586 -33.25 2.40 -4.38
CA ASP A 586 -33.31 1.44 -3.27
C ASP A 586 -33.10 2.14 -1.92
N PRO A 587 -34.10 2.13 -1.01
CA PRO A 587 -33.95 2.72 0.32
C PRO A 587 -32.79 2.14 1.15
N ALA A 588 -32.47 0.85 0.97
CA ALA A 588 -31.37 0.22 1.69
C ALA A 588 -30.00 0.74 1.21
N PHE A 589 -29.86 0.98 -0.09
CA PHE A 589 -28.68 1.63 -0.65
C PHE A 589 -28.61 3.11 -0.21
N CYS A 590 -29.73 3.82 -0.22
CA CYS A 590 -29.78 5.21 0.24
C CYS A 590 -29.30 5.36 1.69
N GLU A 591 -29.70 4.45 2.59
CA GLU A 591 -29.18 4.42 3.97
C GLU A 591 -27.66 4.24 4.01
N LEU A 592 -27.14 3.25 3.26
CA LEU A 592 -25.70 2.99 3.17
C LEU A 592 -24.96 4.23 2.64
N LEU A 593 -25.45 4.82 1.55
CA LEU A 593 -24.86 6.02 0.95
C LEU A 593 -24.83 7.16 1.95
N VAL A 594 -25.93 7.44 2.66
CA VAL A 594 -25.97 8.50 3.67
C VAL A 594 -24.90 8.23 4.73
N ARG A 595 -24.82 7.04 5.32
CA ARG A 595 -23.79 6.74 6.34
C ARG A 595 -22.37 6.85 5.78
N TRP A 596 -22.14 6.44 4.54
CA TRP A 596 -20.84 6.58 3.88
C TRP A 596 -20.49 8.04 3.60
N PHE A 597 -21.47 8.86 3.23
CA PHE A 597 -21.30 10.29 2.97
C PHE A 597 -21.00 11.06 4.26
N GLN A 598 -21.64 10.67 5.37
CA GLN A 598 -21.34 11.18 6.71
C GLN A 598 -19.88 10.94 7.08
N TRP A 599 -19.40 9.71 6.88
CA TRP A 599 -18.01 9.35 7.11
C TRP A 599 -17.06 10.06 6.14
N GLY A 600 -17.44 10.19 4.87
CA GLY A 600 -16.65 10.83 3.82
C GLY A 600 -16.28 12.29 4.11
N ALA A 601 -17.13 13.04 4.81
CA ALA A 601 -16.82 14.41 5.24
C ALA A 601 -15.60 14.49 6.18
N PHE A 602 -15.30 13.40 6.89
CA PHE A 602 -14.18 13.26 7.82
C PHE A 602 -13.05 12.36 7.29
N CYS A 603 -13.09 11.99 6.00
CA CYS A 603 -11.94 11.39 5.33
C CYS A 603 -10.94 12.49 4.91
N PRO A 604 -9.65 12.16 4.65
CA PRO A 604 -8.68 13.13 4.16
C PRO A 604 -9.18 13.94 2.96
N VAL A 605 -9.86 13.27 2.02
CA VAL A 605 -10.59 13.90 0.91
C VAL A 605 -12.03 13.40 0.85
N MET A 606 -12.97 14.31 0.62
CA MET A 606 -14.39 14.01 0.47
C MET A 606 -14.77 13.92 -1.02
N ARG A 607 -14.95 12.70 -1.54
CA ARG A 607 -15.25 12.44 -2.96
C ARG A 607 -16.44 11.51 -3.14
N LEU A 608 -17.44 11.97 -3.88
CA LEU A 608 -18.56 11.13 -4.32
C LEU A 608 -18.25 10.54 -5.70
N HIS A 609 -18.36 9.22 -5.85
CA HIS A 609 -18.17 8.49 -7.10
C HIS A 609 -18.89 7.13 -7.04
N GLY A 610 -19.11 6.50 -8.19
CA GLY A 610 -19.65 5.13 -8.31
C GLY A 610 -20.32 4.85 -9.66
N ASP A 611 -20.43 3.56 -9.98
CA ASP A 611 -21.21 3.00 -11.09
C ASP A 611 -22.59 2.56 -10.58
N ARG A 612 -23.55 3.49 -10.65
CA ARG A 612 -24.89 3.30 -10.09
C ARG A 612 -25.79 2.54 -11.04
N GLU A 613 -26.71 1.76 -10.49
CA GLU A 613 -27.74 1.08 -11.24
C GLU A 613 -29.07 1.86 -11.19
N PRO A 614 -29.98 1.66 -12.18
CA PRO A 614 -29.75 1.01 -13.45
C PRO A 614 -28.89 1.88 -14.39
N ARG A 615 -27.99 1.24 -15.16
CA ARG A 615 -27.19 1.94 -16.18
C ARG A 615 -28.03 2.74 -17.18
N GLN A 616 -27.51 3.90 -17.57
CA GLN A 616 -28.12 4.79 -18.55
C GLN A 616 -27.93 4.29 -19.99
N PRO A 617 -28.90 4.54 -20.90
CA PRO A 617 -28.75 4.25 -22.31
C PRO A 617 -27.66 5.12 -22.96
N LYS A 618 -27.15 4.70 -24.13
CA LYS A 618 -26.24 5.52 -24.92
C LYS A 618 -26.94 6.84 -25.33
N PRO A 619 -26.29 8.02 -25.25
CA PRO A 619 -26.90 9.32 -25.56
C PRO A 619 -27.42 9.40 -26.99
N ASP A 620 -26.70 8.79 -27.93
CA ASP A 620 -27.11 8.66 -29.32
C ASP A 620 -27.20 7.17 -29.69
N ALA A 621 -28.37 6.58 -29.45
CA ALA A 621 -28.63 5.17 -29.76
C ALA A 621 -28.61 4.88 -31.28
N ALA A 622 -28.74 5.90 -32.15
CA ALA A 622 -28.66 5.74 -33.60
C ALA A 622 -27.19 5.69 -34.09
N ARG A 623 -26.26 6.30 -33.34
CA ARG A 623 -24.83 6.22 -33.61
C ARG A 623 -24.29 4.86 -33.19
N ASN A 624 -23.98 4.03 -34.18
CA ASN A 624 -23.32 2.74 -33.96
C ASN A 624 -21.83 2.94 -33.61
N ASP A 625 -21.57 3.41 -32.40
CA ASP A 625 -20.23 3.56 -31.85
C ASP A 625 -19.84 2.30 -31.04
N PRO A 626 -18.96 1.43 -31.58
CA PRO A 626 -18.55 0.20 -30.92
C PRO A 626 -17.58 0.44 -29.76
N ASP A 627 -16.93 1.60 -29.70
CA ASP A 627 -15.93 1.94 -28.68
C ASP A 627 -16.58 2.71 -27.49
N TYR A 628 -17.90 2.95 -27.53
CA TYR A 628 -18.65 3.68 -26.50
C TYR A 628 -18.85 2.88 -25.20
N CYS A 629 -18.37 3.42 -24.07
CA CYS A 629 -18.65 2.90 -22.73
C CYS A 629 -19.96 3.44 -22.16
N GLN A 630 -20.84 2.58 -21.64
CA GLN A 630 -22.08 3.02 -20.98
C GLN A 630 -21.81 3.75 -19.66
N SER A 631 -22.77 4.57 -19.24
CA SER A 631 -22.79 5.23 -17.92
C SER A 631 -23.71 4.47 -16.95
N GLY A 632 -23.37 4.47 -15.67
CA GLY A 632 -24.28 4.23 -14.58
C GLY A 632 -25.35 5.33 -14.42
N ALA A 633 -26.24 5.14 -13.45
CA ALA A 633 -27.29 6.08 -13.06
C ALA A 633 -26.73 7.40 -12.48
N ASP A 634 -27.63 8.32 -12.14
CA ASP A 634 -27.26 9.58 -11.51
C ASP A 634 -26.65 9.36 -10.11
N ASN A 635 -25.70 10.21 -9.73
CA ASN A 635 -24.95 10.08 -8.48
C ASN A 635 -24.65 11.45 -7.86
N GLU A 636 -25.47 12.46 -8.14
CA GLU A 636 -25.39 13.75 -7.47
C GLU A 636 -26.16 13.69 -6.15
N ILE A 637 -25.86 14.60 -5.23
CA ILE A 637 -26.48 14.58 -3.89
C ILE A 637 -28.00 14.79 -3.88
N TRP A 638 -28.58 15.29 -4.98
CA TRP A 638 -30.03 15.44 -5.16
C TRP A 638 -30.70 14.22 -5.79
N SER A 639 -29.94 13.17 -6.13
CA SER A 639 -30.44 12.00 -6.85
C SER A 639 -31.01 10.91 -5.93
N TYR A 640 -31.04 11.16 -4.61
CA TYR A 640 -31.35 10.17 -3.57
C TYR A 640 -32.61 10.52 -2.76
N GLY A 641 -33.50 11.34 -3.33
CA GLY A 641 -34.71 11.83 -2.65
C GLY A 641 -34.48 13.09 -1.80
N GLU A 642 -35.56 13.80 -1.50
CA GLU A 642 -35.49 15.12 -0.84
C GLU A 642 -34.96 15.04 0.60
N ASP A 643 -35.38 14.04 1.37
CA ASP A 643 -34.93 13.87 2.76
C ASP A 643 -33.41 13.62 2.83
N ASN A 644 -32.90 12.74 1.96
CA ASN A 644 -31.47 12.47 1.90
C ASN A 644 -30.69 13.67 1.37
N PHE A 645 -31.22 14.41 0.38
CA PHE A 645 -30.56 15.62 -0.13
C PHE A 645 -30.27 16.65 0.98
N VAL A 646 -31.19 16.84 1.93
CA VAL A 646 -30.97 17.73 3.08
C VAL A 646 -29.78 17.25 3.93
N ILE A 647 -29.69 15.95 4.18
CA ILE A 647 -28.59 15.35 4.96
C ILE A 647 -27.27 15.44 4.19
N LEU A 648 -27.23 15.06 2.92
CA LEU A 648 -26.02 15.09 2.10
C LEU A 648 -25.51 16.54 1.96
N ARG A 649 -26.39 17.52 1.75
CA ARG A 649 -26.03 18.94 1.74
C ARG A 649 -25.44 19.39 3.08
N LYS A 650 -26.03 18.99 4.22
CA LYS A 650 -25.48 19.27 5.57
C LYS A 650 -24.01 18.83 5.66
N TYR A 651 -23.67 17.64 5.17
CA TYR A 651 -22.29 17.12 5.28
C TYR A 651 -21.30 17.75 4.31
N VAL A 652 -21.75 18.23 3.15
CA VAL A 652 -20.92 19.14 2.32
C VAL A 652 -20.59 20.40 3.13
N LEU A 653 -21.59 21.02 3.78
CA LEU A 653 -21.34 22.23 4.58
C LEU A 653 -20.49 21.98 5.83
N ILE A 654 -20.60 20.81 6.47
CA ILE A 654 -19.68 20.39 7.54
C ILE A 654 -18.24 20.34 7.03
N ARG A 655 -18.02 19.73 5.86
CA ARG A 655 -16.67 19.68 5.24
C ARG A 655 -16.11 21.09 5.03
N GLU A 656 -16.96 22.01 4.60
CA GLU A 656 -16.59 23.41 4.39
C GLU A 656 -16.27 24.14 5.70
N ALA A 657 -17.05 23.90 6.76
CA ALA A 657 -16.79 24.41 8.10
C ALA A 657 -15.48 23.83 8.71
N LEU A 658 -15.08 22.63 8.31
CA LEU A 658 -13.82 21.99 8.69
C LEU A 658 -12.62 22.41 7.82
N ARG A 659 -12.78 23.30 6.84
CA ARG A 659 -11.72 23.60 5.86
C ARG A 659 -10.42 24.06 6.50
N ASP A 660 -10.47 25.03 7.41
CA ASP A 660 -9.25 25.57 8.04
C ASP A 660 -8.54 24.51 8.90
N TYR A 661 -9.32 23.68 9.60
CA TYR A 661 -8.78 22.56 10.36
C TYR A 661 -8.16 21.49 9.45
N THR A 662 -8.85 21.15 8.36
CA THR A 662 -8.35 20.20 7.35
C THR A 662 -7.07 20.72 6.70
N LYS A 663 -7.01 22.01 6.38
CA LYS A 663 -5.80 22.68 5.86
C LYS A 663 -4.66 22.60 6.85
N HIS A 664 -4.94 22.78 8.14
CA HIS A 664 -3.94 22.59 9.19
C HIS A 664 -3.42 21.14 9.23
N ALA A 665 -4.31 20.15 9.25
CA ALA A 665 -3.92 18.73 9.22
C ALA A 665 -3.10 18.36 7.97
N MET A 666 -3.48 18.89 6.80
CA MET A 666 -2.74 18.72 5.54
C MET A 666 -1.33 19.35 5.61
N ARG A 667 -1.19 20.50 6.29
CA ARG A 667 0.12 21.13 6.51
C ARG A 667 1.01 20.27 7.41
N ILE A 668 0.48 19.75 8.50
CA ILE A 668 1.22 18.82 9.38
C ILE A 668 1.66 17.58 8.60
N ALA A 669 0.80 17.02 7.74
CA ALA A 669 1.18 15.92 6.85
C ALA A 669 2.32 16.32 5.90
N SER A 670 2.30 17.51 5.31
CA SER A 670 3.35 17.98 4.39
C SER A 670 4.68 18.29 5.10
N GLU A 671 4.63 18.87 6.29
CA GLU A 671 5.82 19.27 7.05
C GLU A 671 6.46 18.10 7.80
N HIS A 672 5.66 17.14 8.24
CA HIS A 672 6.10 16.08 9.16
C HIS A 672 5.81 14.66 8.68
N GLY A 673 4.82 14.45 7.81
CA GLY A 673 4.42 13.12 7.33
C GLY A 673 3.37 12.42 8.21
N ASP A 674 2.79 13.13 9.18
CA ASP A 674 1.71 12.60 10.00
C ASP A 674 0.46 12.28 9.15
N PRO A 675 -0.33 11.25 9.50
CA PRO A 675 -1.58 10.97 8.81
C PRO A 675 -2.66 11.99 9.18
N ILE A 676 -3.71 12.05 8.36
CA ILE A 676 -4.87 12.91 8.62
C ILE A 676 -5.97 12.11 9.33
N MET A 677 -6.29 10.92 8.83
CA MET A 677 -7.07 9.94 9.59
C MET A 677 -6.10 9.08 10.41
N ARG A 678 -6.24 9.08 11.73
CA ARG A 678 -5.29 8.50 12.68
C ARG A 678 -5.97 7.43 13.52
N THR A 679 -5.33 6.28 13.69
CA THR A 679 -5.78 5.28 14.66
C THR A 679 -5.78 5.89 16.07
N LEU A 680 -6.62 5.39 16.98
CA LEU A 680 -6.66 5.95 18.34
C LEU A 680 -5.31 5.83 19.04
N PHE A 681 -4.60 4.70 18.86
CA PHE A 681 -3.27 4.51 19.44
C PHE A 681 -2.22 5.51 18.96
N TYR A 682 -2.41 6.14 17.79
CA TYR A 682 -1.48 7.15 17.29
C TYR A 682 -1.48 8.40 18.18
N GLU A 683 -2.66 8.80 18.67
CA GLU A 683 -2.86 9.95 19.56
C GLU A 683 -2.79 9.56 21.05
N PHE A 684 -3.16 8.33 21.38
CA PHE A 684 -3.28 7.83 22.75
C PHE A 684 -2.47 6.53 22.95
N PRO A 685 -1.14 6.52 22.70
CA PRO A 685 -0.34 5.30 22.72
C PRO A 685 -0.24 4.64 24.11
N SER A 686 -0.43 5.41 25.18
CA SER A 686 -0.42 4.91 26.56
C SER A 686 -1.73 4.26 27.00
N ASP A 687 -2.80 4.40 26.20
CA ASP A 687 -4.10 3.78 26.47
C ASP A 687 -4.18 2.40 25.79
N PRO A 688 -4.17 1.29 26.54
CA PRO A 688 -4.19 -0.05 25.94
C PRO A 688 -5.46 -0.32 25.14
N VAL A 689 -6.60 0.32 25.46
CA VAL A 689 -7.85 0.13 24.72
C VAL A 689 -7.76 0.79 23.34
N ALA A 690 -7.02 1.89 23.20
CA ALA A 690 -6.81 2.56 21.93
C ALA A 690 -6.13 1.69 20.86
N TRP A 691 -5.41 0.63 21.28
CA TRP A 691 -4.79 -0.36 20.39
C TRP A 691 -5.74 -1.49 19.94
N GLU A 692 -6.96 -1.55 20.48
CA GLU A 692 -7.97 -2.56 20.15
C GLU A 692 -9.12 -2.01 19.28
N ILE A 693 -9.35 -0.69 19.33
CA ILE A 693 -10.45 -0.05 18.60
C ILE A 693 -10.13 0.07 17.11
N GLN A 694 -11.03 -0.43 16.27
CA GLN A 694 -10.91 -0.43 14.81
C GLN A 694 -12.08 0.26 14.08
N ASP A 695 -13.11 0.67 14.83
CA ASP A 695 -14.35 1.26 14.31
C ASP A 695 -14.54 2.73 14.72
N GLN A 696 -13.48 3.34 15.25
CA GLN A 696 -13.34 4.75 15.58
C GLN A 696 -11.94 5.23 15.20
N TYR A 697 -11.79 6.51 14.90
CA TYR A 697 -10.51 7.10 14.58
C TYR A 697 -10.47 8.59 14.92
N MET A 698 -9.27 9.15 14.93
CA MET A 698 -9.05 10.58 15.09
C MET A 698 -8.90 11.23 13.71
N TYR A 699 -9.71 12.26 13.41
CA TYR A 699 -9.51 13.15 12.28
C TYR A 699 -8.64 14.32 12.73
N GLY A 700 -7.37 14.28 12.31
CA GLY A 700 -6.27 15.02 12.91
C GLY A 700 -6.10 14.64 14.38
N ASP A 701 -5.69 15.61 15.19
CA ASP A 701 -5.51 15.51 16.65
C ASP A 701 -6.76 15.90 17.48
N LYS A 702 -7.82 16.40 16.82
CA LYS A 702 -8.91 17.12 17.48
C LYS A 702 -10.24 16.38 17.51
N TYR A 703 -10.62 15.71 16.42
CA TYR A 703 -11.98 15.15 16.29
C TYR A 703 -11.95 13.63 16.36
N LEU A 704 -12.64 13.05 17.34
CA LEU A 704 -12.95 11.63 17.41
C LEU A 704 -14.18 11.33 16.55
N VAL A 705 -14.00 10.52 15.51
CA VAL A 705 -15.02 10.18 14.51
C VAL A 705 -15.50 8.75 14.73
N CYS A 706 -16.82 8.56 14.78
CA CYS A 706 -17.45 7.28 15.08
C CYS A 706 -18.46 6.87 13.98
N PRO A 707 -18.02 6.34 12.82
CA PRO A 707 -18.89 5.99 11.69
C PRO A 707 -19.97 4.96 12.03
N ILE A 708 -21.16 5.06 11.45
CA ILE A 708 -22.16 3.98 11.56
C ILE A 708 -21.88 2.94 10.48
N LEU A 709 -21.63 1.70 10.90
CA LEU A 709 -21.09 0.62 10.06
C LEU A 709 -22.05 -0.57 9.92
N THR A 710 -23.28 -0.39 10.40
CA THR A 710 -24.35 -1.39 10.42
C THR A 710 -25.68 -0.74 10.02
N PRO A 711 -26.51 -1.44 9.22
CA PRO A 711 -27.81 -0.92 8.82
C PRO A 711 -28.75 -0.72 10.00
N ASN A 712 -29.75 0.13 9.82
CA ASN A 712 -30.84 0.46 10.74
C ASN A 712 -30.40 0.89 12.15
N SER A 713 -29.15 1.36 12.28
CA SER A 713 -28.57 1.70 13.57
C SER A 713 -28.82 3.17 13.89
N THR A 714 -29.42 3.44 15.05
CA THR A 714 -29.73 4.79 15.55
C THR A 714 -28.85 5.23 16.71
N HIS A 715 -27.95 4.36 17.17
CA HIS A 715 -27.02 4.61 18.26
C HIS A 715 -25.85 3.63 18.15
N ARG A 716 -24.73 3.92 18.82
CA ARG A 716 -23.60 2.99 18.96
C ARG A 716 -22.88 3.17 20.30
N SER A 717 -22.12 2.16 20.71
CA SER A 717 -21.12 2.34 21.78
C SER A 717 -19.93 3.12 21.23
N VAL A 718 -19.45 4.10 21.99
CA VAL A 718 -18.26 4.90 21.68
C VAL A 718 -17.32 4.82 22.87
N TYR A 719 -16.09 4.39 22.60
CA TYR A 719 -14.99 4.49 23.56
C TYR A 719 -14.37 5.88 23.51
N PHE A 720 -14.28 6.56 24.65
CA PHE A 720 -13.53 7.80 24.78
C PHE A 720 -12.12 7.49 25.28
N PRO A 721 -11.06 7.80 24.51
CA PRO A 721 -9.69 7.54 24.92
C PRO A 721 -9.32 8.14 26.28
N LEU A 722 -8.57 7.38 27.07
CA LEU A 722 -8.06 7.81 28.37
C LEU A 722 -7.11 9.02 28.22
N GLY A 723 -7.17 9.96 29.16
CA GLY A 723 -6.27 11.13 29.19
C GLY A 723 -6.75 12.33 28.38
N ALA A 724 -8.00 12.33 27.91
CA ALA A 724 -8.65 13.47 27.29
C ALA A 724 -10.10 13.61 27.76
N GLU A 725 -10.60 14.84 27.71
CA GLU A 725 -12.01 15.17 27.84
C GLU A 725 -12.61 15.44 26.46
N TRP A 726 -13.89 15.11 26.31
CA TRP A 726 -14.57 15.12 25.03
C TRP A 726 -15.90 15.84 25.12
N ALA A 727 -16.30 16.51 24.05
CA ALA A 727 -17.64 17.05 23.91
C ALA A 727 -18.19 16.77 22.52
N ARG A 728 -19.49 16.47 22.43
CA ARG A 728 -20.14 16.19 21.15
C ARG A 728 -20.08 17.44 20.26
N VAL A 729 -19.77 17.22 19.00
CA VAL A 729 -19.85 18.25 17.95
C VAL A 729 -21.21 18.16 17.29
N SER A 730 -21.85 19.32 17.15
CA SER A 730 -23.09 19.49 16.38
C SER A 730 -22.84 20.47 15.24
N PHE A 731 -23.71 20.44 14.24
CA PHE A 731 -23.67 21.38 13.13
C PHE A 731 -25.04 22.02 12.96
N ASP A 732 -25.10 23.32 13.24
CA ASP A 732 -26.31 24.13 13.19
C ASP A 732 -26.01 25.42 12.42
N ASP A 733 -26.88 25.78 11.46
CA ASP A 733 -26.81 27.03 10.68
C ASP A 733 -25.43 27.36 10.07
N GLY A 734 -24.71 26.35 9.57
CA GLY A 734 -23.40 26.56 8.92
C GLY A 734 -22.22 26.56 9.87
N VAL A 735 -22.43 26.35 11.18
CA VAL A 735 -21.40 26.46 12.20
C VAL A 735 -21.28 25.16 12.99
N LEU A 736 -20.03 24.72 13.21
CA LEU A 736 -19.74 23.64 14.14
C LEU A 736 -19.77 24.17 15.56
N THR A 737 -20.62 23.58 16.39
CA THR A 737 -20.74 23.89 17.82
C THR A 737 -20.30 22.70 18.65
N THR A 738 -19.89 22.96 19.88
CA THR A 738 -19.45 21.93 20.83
C THR A 738 -20.38 21.94 22.03
N SER A 739 -20.85 20.76 22.43
CA SER A 739 -21.72 20.61 23.60
C SER A 739 -21.02 21.08 24.88
N LYS A 740 -21.82 21.55 25.84
CA LYS A 740 -21.34 21.84 27.21
C LYS A 740 -21.25 20.59 28.07
N ASP A 741 -21.84 19.48 27.62
CA ASP A 741 -21.78 18.20 28.32
C ASP A 741 -20.42 17.55 28.05
N ILE A 742 -19.59 17.52 29.09
CA ILE A 742 -18.23 16.98 29.03
C ILE A 742 -18.25 15.49 29.36
N LEU A 743 -17.66 14.70 28.48
CA LEU A 743 -17.48 13.26 28.60
C LEU A 743 -16.03 12.98 28.98
N GLN A 744 -15.84 12.29 30.10
CA GLN A 744 -14.51 11.89 30.56
C GLN A 744 -13.96 10.74 29.71
N GLY A 745 -12.65 10.72 29.46
CA GLY A 745 -11.97 9.59 28.83
C GLY A 745 -11.93 8.33 29.69
N GLY A 746 -11.53 7.20 29.08
CA GLY A 746 -11.39 5.90 29.74
C GLY A 746 -12.68 5.10 29.89
N GLN A 747 -13.76 5.46 29.17
CA GLN A 747 -15.07 4.81 29.30
C GLN A 747 -15.76 4.61 27.95
N ASN A 748 -16.72 3.68 27.93
CA ASN A 748 -17.66 3.50 26.83
C ASN A 748 -18.98 4.20 27.14
N VAL A 749 -19.51 4.94 26.19
CA VAL A 749 -20.80 5.63 26.31
C VAL A 749 -21.67 5.27 25.10
N ARG A 750 -22.97 5.10 25.33
CA ARG A 750 -23.94 4.99 24.24
C ARG A 750 -24.16 6.37 23.62
N ALA A 751 -23.75 6.55 22.38
CA ALA A 751 -23.96 7.77 21.62
C ALA A 751 -25.14 7.60 20.66
N GLU A 752 -26.05 8.57 20.66
CA GLU A 752 -27.13 8.66 19.68
C GLU A 752 -26.57 9.00 18.30
N ALA A 753 -27.14 8.36 17.28
CA ALA A 753 -26.71 8.39 15.88
C ALA A 753 -27.91 8.24 14.92
N PRO A 754 -28.89 9.16 14.96
CA PRO A 754 -30.01 9.12 14.01
C PRO A 754 -29.51 9.28 12.56
N ILE A 755 -30.36 9.06 11.55
CA ILE A 755 -29.89 9.03 10.14
C ILE A 755 -29.32 10.38 9.69
N GLU A 756 -29.72 11.49 10.30
CA GLU A 756 -29.28 12.84 10.00
C GLU A 756 -27.92 13.20 10.62
N ASP A 757 -27.41 12.36 11.55
CA ASP A 757 -26.24 12.70 12.37
C ASP A 757 -25.35 11.50 12.72
N MET A 758 -24.04 11.67 12.52
CA MET A 758 -23.01 10.71 12.89
C MET A 758 -22.30 11.22 14.16
N PRO A 759 -22.07 10.38 15.18
CA PRO A 759 -21.39 10.83 16.38
C PRO A 759 -19.94 11.27 16.08
N VAL A 760 -19.67 12.54 16.36
CA VAL A 760 -18.34 13.15 16.30
C VAL A 760 -18.12 13.94 17.58
N PHE A 761 -16.93 13.84 18.16
CA PHE A 761 -16.58 14.49 19.41
C PHE A 761 -15.29 15.27 19.24
N GLN A 762 -15.23 16.45 19.84
CA GLN A 762 -14.04 17.29 19.88
C GLN A 762 -13.31 17.02 21.20
N ARG A 763 -11.99 16.88 21.12
CA ARG A 763 -11.07 16.92 22.27
C ARG A 763 -11.03 18.34 22.86
N LEU A 764 -11.22 18.45 24.17
CA LEU A 764 -11.25 19.73 24.90
C LEU A 764 -9.87 20.18 25.41
#